data_AF-A0A8C2F0Z5-F1
#
_entry.id   AF-A0A8C2F0Z5-F1
#
_cell.length_a   1.000
_cell.length_b   1.000
_cell.length_c   1.000
_cell.angle_alpha   90.00
_cell.angle_beta   90.00
_cell.angle_gamma   90.00
#
_symmetry.space_group_name_H-M   'P 1'
#
loop_
_entity.id
_entity.type
_entity.pdbx_description
1 polymer ?
#
loop_
_entity_poly.entity_id
_entity_poly.type
_entity_poly.pdbx_seq_one_letter_code
_entity_poly.pdbx_strand_id
1 'polypeptide(L)'
;MEDKSMERGAAAPKLQFAPFCSALEAGFWHQLTQKKLNDFRLDESPKNIKGYYYNGDPVGLPTLFSNKPSTPARCCPASGTLYNTNTLEAFKTTDKKALLDKAANEIWSVIQSGAVLEDSSILNKFILLTFADLKKYHFYYWFCFPALCFLEGVQLVQEPVSLEQSFSAKQISCLQTAYDNLCVSSGTTAVPHFLLKYTEESVEVAPLKDLTSFFPDLKKITVGVYDPCTLPQHPGWPLRNFLILLAKKWYVCNELFQHASHWCSVIALFPQLRSFPPDITFKLKDVCSATKKELCPKSVGWEKNAKGAMGPRSVNLSECMDPKRLAESSVDLNLKLMRWRLVPSLDLDKVMSTRCLLLGAGTLGCNVARTLMGWGVRHITFVDNAKISYSNPVRQPLYEFEDCLSGGKAKALAAVDRLKKIFPGVNAEGYNMSIPMPGHPVNFSELTMAQARQDVEQLEKLISEHDVVFLLMDTRESRWLPTVIADSQRKLIVNAALGFDTFVVMRHGLKKPKESQSEESSPMSASSSSSSSLFSNIPGHRLGCYFCNDVVAPGDSTRDRTLDQQCTVSRPGLAMIAGALAVELMISVLQHPEEGYAVASSSDDRMNEPPTSLGLVPHQIRGFLSRFDNVLPASLAFDKCTACSPIVLDNYEREGFQFLAKVFNSSHSFLEDLTGLTLLHQETQAAEADHFKKKKRISIEALFLLT
;
A
#
# COMPACT_ATOMS: atom_id res chain seq x y z
N MET A 1 -67.06 31.44 -31.13
CA MET A 1 -67.00 31.03 -32.54
C MET A 1 -65.59 31.30 -33.03
N GLU A 2 -64.91 30.21 -33.40
CA GLU A 2 -63.64 30.10 -34.13
C GLU A 2 -62.40 30.79 -33.54
N ASP A 3 -61.67 30.01 -32.73
CA ASP A 3 -60.31 30.27 -32.33
C ASP A 3 -59.35 29.76 -33.42
N LYS A 4 -58.55 30.67 -33.99
CA LYS A 4 -57.54 30.38 -35.02
C LYS A 4 -56.26 29.89 -34.38
N SER A 5 -56.09 28.57 -34.24
CA SER A 5 -54.79 27.98 -33.93
C SER A 5 -53.92 27.91 -35.19
N MET A 6 -52.96 28.83 -35.30
CA MET A 6 -51.80 28.72 -36.20
C MET A 6 -51.03 27.43 -35.89
N GLU A 7 -51.06 26.46 -36.81
CA GLU A 7 -50.09 25.35 -36.84
C GLU A 7 -48.68 25.92 -37.03
N ARG A 8 -47.87 25.89 -35.96
CA ARG A 8 -46.41 26.00 -36.07
C ARG A 8 -45.91 24.65 -36.55
N GLY A 9 -45.48 24.56 -37.80
CA GLY A 9 -44.84 23.37 -38.36
C GLY A 9 -43.63 22.96 -37.50
N ALA A 10 -43.69 21.77 -36.90
CA ALA A 10 -42.58 21.18 -36.17
C ALA A 10 -41.44 20.87 -37.16
N ALA A 11 -40.25 21.44 -36.94
CA ALA A 11 -39.06 21.12 -37.72
C ALA A 11 -38.72 19.63 -37.56
N ALA A 12 -38.41 18.95 -38.66
CA ALA A 12 -38.06 17.52 -38.64
C ALA A 12 -36.86 17.23 -37.70
N PRO A 13 -36.86 16.12 -36.95
CA PRO A 13 -35.82 15.79 -35.98
C PRO A 13 -34.46 15.60 -36.66
N LYS A 14 -33.40 16.15 -36.05
CA LYS A 14 -32.01 16.01 -36.51
C LYS A 14 -31.36 14.76 -35.92
N LEU A 15 -30.57 14.06 -36.73
CA LEU A 15 -29.81 12.89 -36.29
C LEU A 15 -28.69 13.31 -35.32
N GLN A 16 -28.71 12.75 -34.11
CA GLN A 16 -27.64 12.86 -33.12
C GLN A 16 -26.81 11.57 -33.09
N PHE A 17 -25.59 11.62 -32.56
CA PHE A 17 -24.68 10.48 -32.55
C PHE A 17 -24.12 10.26 -31.15
N ALA A 18 -24.03 9.01 -30.73
CA ALA A 18 -23.39 8.64 -29.48
C ALA A 18 -21.85 8.64 -29.64
N PRO A 19 -21.10 9.37 -28.81
CA PRO A 19 -19.63 9.38 -28.88
C PRO A 19 -19.02 8.08 -28.37
N PHE A 20 -17.84 7.73 -28.90
CA PHE A 20 -16.99 6.69 -28.31
C PHE A 20 -16.60 7.05 -26.87
N CYS A 21 -16.54 6.03 -26.02
CA CYS A 21 -15.94 6.06 -24.70
C CYS A 21 -14.73 5.12 -24.65
N SER A 22 -13.60 5.65 -24.21
CA SER A 22 -12.36 4.90 -24.12
C SER A 22 -12.31 4.00 -22.87
N ALA A 23 -11.77 2.79 -23.04
CA ALA A 23 -11.43 1.87 -21.96
C ALA A 23 -9.97 1.41 -22.13
N LEU A 24 -9.11 1.86 -21.20
CA LEU A 24 -7.70 1.46 -21.15
C LEU A 24 -7.49 0.49 -19.98
N GLU A 25 -6.98 -0.71 -20.28
CA GLU A 25 -6.60 -1.71 -19.27
C GLU A 25 -5.24 -1.38 -18.63
N ALA A 26 -4.99 -1.86 -17.41
CA ALA A 26 -3.69 -1.70 -16.74
C ALA A 26 -2.51 -2.19 -17.60
N GLY A 27 -2.72 -3.26 -18.39
CA GLY A 27 -1.72 -3.80 -19.31
C GLY A 27 -1.21 -2.79 -20.35
N PHE A 28 -2.06 -1.87 -20.81
CA PHE A 28 -1.63 -0.80 -21.73
C PHE A 28 -0.59 0.11 -21.07
N TRP A 29 -0.81 0.51 -19.81
CA TRP A 29 0.08 1.40 -19.07
C TRP A 29 1.43 0.74 -18.74
N HIS A 30 1.41 -0.56 -18.44
CA HIS A 30 2.64 -1.35 -18.31
C HIS A 30 3.46 -1.35 -19.61
N GLN A 31 2.82 -1.63 -20.75
CA GLN A 31 3.50 -1.61 -22.05
C GLN A 31 4.00 -0.22 -22.42
N LEU A 32 3.20 0.83 -22.18
CA LEU A 32 3.61 2.21 -22.43
C LEU A 32 4.83 2.59 -21.58
N THR A 33 4.87 2.17 -20.31
CA THR A 33 6.00 2.40 -19.41
C THR A 33 7.26 1.71 -19.93
N GLN A 34 7.17 0.44 -20.30
CA GLN A 34 8.30 -0.33 -20.85
C GLN A 34 8.82 0.28 -22.15
N LYS A 35 7.92 0.59 -23.09
CA LYS A 35 8.30 1.22 -24.37
C LYS A 35 8.88 2.61 -24.17
N LYS A 36 8.34 3.40 -23.24
CA LYS A 36 8.87 4.74 -22.94
C LYS A 36 10.29 4.68 -22.36
N LEU A 37 10.57 3.73 -21.47
CA LEU A 37 11.90 3.58 -20.87
C LEU A 37 12.94 2.99 -21.84
N ASN A 38 12.56 1.95 -22.59
CA ASN A 38 13.50 1.16 -23.37
C ASN A 38 13.64 1.65 -24.82
N ASP A 39 12.51 1.99 -25.44
CA ASP A 39 12.42 2.23 -26.89
C ASP A 39 12.32 3.73 -27.23
N PHE A 40 11.33 4.42 -26.69
CA PHE A 40 11.03 5.82 -27.05
C PHE A 40 12.00 6.79 -26.38
N ARG A 41 12.36 6.56 -25.11
CA ARG A 41 13.25 7.44 -24.33
C ARG A 41 12.74 8.89 -24.33
N LEU A 42 13.43 9.80 -25.01
CA LEU A 42 13.06 11.22 -25.15
C LEU A 42 12.29 11.52 -26.44
N ASP A 43 12.11 10.53 -27.33
CA ASP A 43 11.41 10.70 -28.60
C ASP A 43 9.90 10.88 -28.39
N GLU A 44 9.40 12.07 -28.73
CA GLU A 44 7.98 12.42 -28.71
C GLU A 44 7.30 12.24 -30.08
N SER A 45 8.00 11.65 -31.06
CA SER A 45 7.41 11.42 -32.39
C SER A 45 6.18 10.52 -32.31
N PRO A 46 5.15 10.78 -33.14
CA PRO A 46 3.90 10.03 -33.12
C PRO A 46 4.12 8.55 -33.40
N LYS A 47 3.49 7.68 -32.60
CA LYS A 47 3.59 6.22 -32.74
C LYS A 47 2.26 5.64 -33.19
N ASN A 48 2.29 4.71 -34.14
CA ASN A 48 1.09 4.01 -34.57
C ASN A 48 0.66 2.99 -33.51
N ILE A 49 -0.62 3.01 -33.16
CA ILE A 49 -1.27 2.08 -32.24
C ILE A 49 -2.52 1.51 -32.89
N LYS A 50 -2.92 0.31 -32.48
CA LYS A 50 -4.14 -0.34 -32.96
C LYS A 50 -5.10 -0.47 -31.80
N GLY A 51 -6.34 -0.09 -31.99
CA GLY A 51 -7.41 -0.44 -31.09
C GLY A 51 -8.51 -1.19 -31.83
N TYR A 52 -9.58 -1.45 -31.12
CA TYR A 52 -10.77 -2.04 -31.67
C TYR A 52 -11.98 -1.52 -30.92
N TYR A 53 -13.10 -1.48 -31.62
CA TYR A 53 -14.40 -1.30 -31.00
C TYR A 53 -15.22 -2.56 -31.26
N TYR A 54 -16.17 -2.80 -30.37
CA TYR A 54 -16.98 -3.99 -30.42
C TYR A 54 -18.36 -3.70 -29.86
N ASN A 55 -19.21 -4.68 -30.03
CA ASN A 55 -20.58 -4.69 -29.58
C ASN A 55 -20.74 -5.87 -28.61
N GLY A 56 -21.16 -5.61 -27.38
CA GLY A 56 -21.25 -6.65 -26.34
C GLY A 56 -21.68 -6.17 -24.95
N ASP A 57 -21.98 -4.88 -24.79
CA ASP A 57 -22.42 -4.32 -23.52
C ASP A 57 -23.96 -4.24 -23.43
N PRO A 58 -24.55 -4.39 -22.23
CA PRO A 58 -25.96 -4.11 -21.98
C PRO A 58 -26.44 -2.74 -22.50
N VAL A 59 -27.73 -2.65 -22.83
CA VAL A 59 -28.41 -1.42 -23.27
C VAL A 59 -28.15 -0.26 -22.31
N GLY A 60 -27.69 0.88 -22.83
CA GLY A 60 -27.44 2.10 -22.06
C GLY A 60 -25.98 2.33 -21.68
N LEU A 61 -25.08 1.39 -21.98
CA LEU A 61 -23.64 1.57 -21.81
C LEU A 61 -23.00 2.28 -23.00
N PRO A 62 -21.96 3.10 -22.75
CA PRO A 62 -21.34 3.91 -23.77
C PRO A 62 -20.53 3.05 -24.74
N THR A 63 -20.43 3.53 -25.97
CA THR A 63 -19.73 2.89 -27.08
C THR A 63 -18.25 2.62 -26.76
N LEU A 64 -17.86 1.39 -26.43
CA LEU A 64 -16.50 1.10 -25.93
C LEU A 64 -15.43 0.99 -27.04
N PHE A 65 -14.29 1.59 -26.74
CA PHE A 65 -13.05 1.47 -27.52
C PHE A 65 -11.93 0.90 -26.64
N SER A 66 -11.32 -0.21 -27.06
CA SER A 66 -10.21 -0.86 -26.34
C SER A 66 -8.95 -0.97 -27.20
N ASN A 67 -7.78 -1.04 -26.55
CA ASN A 67 -6.47 -1.07 -27.20
C ASN A 67 -5.73 -2.36 -26.80
N LYS A 68 -5.85 -3.40 -27.63
CA LYS A 68 -5.07 -4.65 -27.51
C LYS A 68 -4.26 -4.91 -28.79
N PRO A 69 -3.11 -5.60 -28.69
CA PRO A 69 -2.25 -5.89 -29.85
C PRO A 69 -2.90 -6.82 -30.89
N SER A 70 -3.85 -7.66 -30.48
CA SER A 70 -4.65 -8.51 -31.37
C SER A 70 -6.12 -8.12 -31.27
N THR A 71 -6.77 -7.94 -32.42
CA THR A 71 -8.20 -7.70 -32.50
C THR A 71 -8.92 -9.01 -32.22
N PRO A 72 -9.73 -9.10 -31.15
CA PRO A 72 -10.51 -10.31 -30.87
C PRO A 72 -11.48 -10.60 -32.01
N ALA A 73 -11.95 -11.85 -32.10
CA ALA A 73 -12.98 -12.21 -33.06
C ALA A 73 -14.22 -11.33 -32.88
N ARG A 74 -14.82 -10.92 -34.00
CA ARG A 74 -16.07 -10.14 -34.08
C ARG A 74 -15.95 -8.72 -33.52
N CYS A 75 -14.74 -8.17 -33.51
CA CYS A 75 -14.45 -6.78 -33.19
C CYS A 75 -13.96 -6.06 -34.45
N CYS A 76 -14.30 -4.79 -34.60
CA CYS A 76 -13.82 -3.98 -35.71
C CYS A 76 -12.49 -3.32 -35.35
N PRO A 77 -11.40 -3.57 -36.12
CA PRO A 77 -10.13 -2.92 -35.89
C PRO A 77 -10.22 -1.42 -36.19
N ALA A 78 -9.48 -0.63 -35.44
CA ALA A 78 -9.34 0.80 -35.61
C ALA A 78 -7.87 1.20 -35.48
N SER A 79 -7.38 1.99 -36.42
CA SER A 79 -6.00 2.47 -36.40
C SER A 79 -5.93 3.82 -35.68
N GLY A 80 -4.86 4.05 -34.92
CA GLY A 80 -4.69 5.33 -34.24
C GLY A 80 -3.25 5.75 -34.04
N THR A 81 -3.11 6.98 -33.54
CA THR A 81 -1.82 7.62 -33.34
C THR A 81 -1.65 8.04 -31.88
N LEU A 82 -0.61 7.54 -31.25
CA LEU A 82 -0.18 7.87 -29.90
C LEU A 82 0.78 9.06 -29.94
N TYR A 83 0.41 10.12 -29.24
CA TYR A 83 1.27 11.26 -28.91
C TYR A 83 1.58 11.17 -27.42
N ASN A 84 2.82 10.86 -27.06
CA ASN A 84 3.26 10.80 -25.67
C ASN A 84 4.28 11.90 -25.41
N THR A 85 3.95 12.83 -24.51
CA THR A 85 4.87 13.90 -24.11
C THR A 85 5.74 13.46 -22.93
N ASN A 86 6.91 14.07 -22.79
CA ASN A 86 7.84 13.81 -21.69
C ASN A 86 7.54 14.67 -20.47
N THR A 87 6.92 15.84 -20.65
CA THR A 87 6.55 16.75 -19.55
C THR A 87 5.05 16.99 -19.50
N LEU A 88 4.56 17.34 -18.30
CA LEU A 88 3.16 17.70 -18.09
C LEU A 88 2.84 19.04 -18.75
N GLU A 89 3.80 19.96 -18.78
CA GLU A 89 3.69 21.26 -19.44
C GLU A 89 3.45 21.07 -20.94
N ALA A 90 4.26 20.22 -21.61
CA ALA A 90 4.08 19.90 -23.02
C ALA A 90 2.70 19.30 -23.30
N PHE A 91 2.19 18.41 -22.44
CA PHE A 91 0.84 17.84 -22.56
C PHE A 91 -0.27 18.90 -22.49
N LYS A 92 -0.09 19.91 -21.63
CA LYS A 92 -1.04 21.00 -21.45
C LYS A 92 -1.00 21.97 -22.63
N THR A 93 0.19 22.33 -23.11
CA THR A 93 0.40 23.31 -24.19
C THR A 93 0.25 22.75 -25.60
N THR A 94 0.25 21.42 -25.77
CA THR A 94 0.00 20.77 -27.06
C THR A 94 -1.28 21.30 -27.70
N ASP A 95 -1.18 21.76 -28.95
CA ASP A 95 -2.31 22.27 -29.72
C ASP A 95 -3.26 21.12 -30.11
N LYS A 96 -4.25 20.90 -29.26
CA LYS A 96 -5.28 19.86 -29.41
C LYS A 96 -6.15 20.10 -30.65
N LYS A 97 -6.30 21.35 -31.09
CA LYS A 97 -7.08 21.70 -32.27
C LYS A 97 -6.31 21.34 -33.53
N ALA A 98 -5.03 21.71 -33.61
CA ALA A 98 -4.17 21.34 -34.73
C ALA A 98 -4.05 19.82 -34.92
N LEU A 99 -3.97 19.04 -33.82
CA LEU A 99 -3.96 17.57 -33.88
C LEU A 99 -5.27 17.01 -34.48
N LEU A 100 -6.41 17.52 -34.05
CA LEU A 100 -7.72 17.14 -34.58
C LEU A 100 -7.86 17.54 -36.05
N ASP A 101 -7.49 18.77 -36.41
CA ASP A 101 -7.58 19.29 -37.78
C ASP A 101 -6.69 18.47 -38.73
N LYS A 102 -5.48 18.10 -38.30
CA LYS A 102 -4.59 17.21 -39.06
C LYS A 102 -5.26 15.87 -39.36
N ALA A 103 -5.78 15.18 -38.34
CA ALA A 103 -6.40 13.88 -38.54
C ALA A 103 -7.71 13.97 -39.34
N ALA A 104 -8.49 15.04 -39.17
CA ALA A 104 -9.69 15.29 -39.96
C ALA A 104 -9.36 15.51 -41.45
N ASN A 105 -8.29 16.26 -41.75
CA ASN A 105 -7.80 16.44 -43.12
C ASN A 105 -7.32 15.13 -43.75
N GLU A 106 -6.67 14.25 -42.98
CA GLU A 106 -6.32 12.92 -43.46
C GLU A 106 -7.57 12.12 -43.86
N ILE A 107 -8.59 12.07 -42.99
CA ILE A 107 -9.86 11.39 -43.29
C ILE A 107 -10.52 11.99 -44.53
N TRP A 108 -10.57 13.32 -44.64
CA TRP A 108 -11.13 14.01 -45.80
C TRP A 108 -10.39 13.70 -47.10
N SER A 109 -9.05 13.69 -47.07
CA SER A 109 -8.22 13.37 -48.23
C SER A 109 -8.47 11.94 -48.73
N VAL A 110 -8.63 10.97 -47.83
CA VAL A 110 -8.97 9.58 -48.22
C VAL A 110 -10.39 9.50 -48.80
N ILE A 111 -11.35 10.26 -48.26
CA ILE A 111 -12.71 10.37 -48.82
C ILE A 111 -12.67 10.96 -50.24
N GLN A 112 -11.85 11.99 -50.47
CA GLN A 112 -11.69 12.64 -51.77
C GLN A 112 -11.04 11.72 -52.81
N SER A 113 -10.00 10.97 -52.44
CA SER A 113 -9.31 10.05 -53.35
C SER A 113 -10.11 8.79 -53.66
N GLY A 114 -11.12 8.47 -52.85
CA GLY A 114 -11.92 7.25 -52.98
C GLY A 114 -11.29 6.00 -52.37
N ALA A 115 -10.09 6.10 -51.80
CA ALA A 115 -9.38 4.97 -51.17
C ALA A 115 -10.15 4.35 -49.97
N VAL A 116 -11.11 5.08 -49.39
CA VAL A 116 -12.02 4.57 -48.35
C VAL A 116 -12.90 3.40 -48.85
N LEU A 117 -13.16 3.30 -50.17
CA LEU A 117 -13.96 2.22 -50.73
C LEU A 117 -13.25 0.86 -50.66
N GLU A 118 -11.92 0.87 -50.69
CA GLU A 118 -11.08 -0.33 -50.49
C GLU A 118 -10.95 -0.68 -49.00
N ASP A 119 -10.70 0.31 -48.15
CA ASP A 119 -10.62 0.12 -46.70
C ASP A 119 -11.38 1.22 -45.94
N SER A 120 -12.53 0.83 -45.39
CA SER A 120 -13.39 1.73 -44.63
C SER A 120 -13.02 1.84 -43.14
N SER A 121 -12.08 1.04 -42.64
CA SER A 121 -11.58 1.15 -41.26
C SER A 121 -10.89 2.50 -41.00
N ILE A 122 -10.37 3.12 -42.05
CA ILE A 122 -9.72 4.44 -42.06
C ILE A 122 -10.67 5.55 -41.58
N LEU A 123 -11.98 5.38 -41.75
CA LEU A 123 -12.98 6.35 -41.28
C LEU A 123 -13.04 6.46 -39.76
N ASN A 124 -12.59 5.42 -39.05
CA ASN A 124 -12.69 5.30 -37.59
C ASN A 124 -11.31 5.43 -36.92
N LYS A 125 -10.45 6.29 -37.45
CA LYS A 125 -9.17 6.61 -36.82
C LYS A 125 -9.35 7.24 -35.43
N PHE A 126 -8.36 7.07 -34.56
CA PHE A 126 -8.34 7.73 -33.26
C PHE A 126 -6.96 8.32 -32.93
N ILE A 127 -6.94 9.30 -32.03
CA ILE A 127 -5.74 9.90 -31.48
C ILE A 127 -5.74 9.64 -29.97
N LEU A 128 -4.58 9.30 -29.43
CA LEU A 128 -4.36 9.17 -28.00
C LEU A 128 -3.23 10.10 -27.58
N LEU A 129 -3.56 11.20 -26.91
CA LEU A 129 -2.57 12.10 -26.30
C LEU A 129 -2.33 11.64 -24.86
N THR A 130 -1.06 11.48 -24.45
CA THR A 130 -0.69 10.96 -23.13
C THR A 130 0.49 11.70 -22.52
N PHE A 131 0.50 11.72 -21.20
CA PHE A 131 1.67 12.02 -20.38
C PHE A 131 1.75 11.00 -19.24
N ALA A 132 2.89 10.34 -19.12
CA ALA A 132 3.14 9.29 -18.14
C ALA A 132 4.17 9.77 -17.11
N ASP A 133 3.75 10.00 -15.87
CA ASP A 133 4.64 10.21 -14.72
C ASP A 133 5.07 8.84 -14.18
N LEU A 134 6.20 8.35 -14.70
CA LEU A 134 6.74 7.03 -14.36
C LEU A 134 7.30 6.93 -12.94
N LYS A 135 7.46 8.06 -12.24
CA LYS A 135 7.93 8.07 -10.83
C LYS A 135 6.77 7.87 -9.87
N LYS A 136 5.63 8.50 -10.17
CA LYS A 136 4.42 8.40 -9.34
C LYS A 136 3.41 7.39 -9.86
N TYR A 137 3.65 6.80 -11.04
CA TYR A 137 2.69 5.94 -11.74
C TYR A 137 1.33 6.64 -11.96
N HIS A 138 1.39 7.95 -12.25
CA HIS A 138 0.23 8.76 -12.60
C HIS A 138 0.22 8.98 -14.11
N PHE A 139 -0.88 8.62 -14.76
CA PHE A 139 -1.02 8.70 -16.20
C PHE A 139 -2.14 9.65 -16.57
N TYR A 140 -1.85 10.61 -17.43
CA TYR A 140 -2.79 11.57 -17.98
C TYR A 140 -3.01 11.24 -19.44
N TYR A 141 -4.26 11.22 -19.88
CA TYR A 141 -4.58 10.89 -21.26
C TYR A 141 -5.84 11.55 -21.77
N TRP A 142 -5.93 11.66 -23.09
CA TRP A 142 -7.11 12.18 -23.75
C TRP A 142 -7.27 11.53 -25.11
N PHE A 143 -8.40 10.85 -25.32
CA PHE A 143 -8.77 10.31 -26.61
C PHE A 143 -9.43 11.38 -27.48
N CYS A 144 -9.17 11.29 -28.77
CA CYS A 144 -9.92 11.99 -29.79
C CYS A 144 -10.32 11.01 -30.89
N PHE A 145 -11.59 11.05 -31.27
CA PHE A 145 -12.18 10.27 -32.37
C PHE A 145 -12.62 11.25 -33.47
N PRO A 146 -11.72 11.65 -34.39
CA PRO A 146 -11.99 12.70 -35.35
C PRO A 146 -13.21 12.40 -36.22
N ALA A 147 -14.20 13.28 -36.18
CA ALA A 147 -15.41 13.19 -36.96
C ALA A 147 -15.68 14.51 -37.69
N LEU A 148 -15.99 14.40 -38.98
CA LEU A 148 -16.37 15.52 -39.83
C LEU A 148 -17.83 15.94 -39.55
N CYS A 149 -18.08 17.24 -39.51
CA CYS A 149 -19.39 17.81 -39.22
C CYS A 149 -20.17 18.15 -40.50
N PHE A 150 -21.47 17.90 -40.47
CA PHE A 150 -22.42 18.40 -41.47
C PHE A 150 -22.69 19.89 -41.24
N LEU A 151 -22.92 20.65 -42.33
CA LEU A 151 -23.24 22.08 -42.24
C LEU A 151 -24.64 22.33 -41.68
N GLU A 152 -25.65 21.57 -42.13
CA GLU A 152 -27.05 21.76 -41.72
C GLU A 152 -27.58 20.62 -40.82
N GLY A 153 -26.77 19.58 -40.61
CA GLY A 153 -27.16 18.33 -39.94
C GLY A 153 -27.89 17.37 -40.88
N VAL A 154 -28.04 16.10 -40.46
CA VAL A 154 -28.77 15.08 -41.23
C VAL A 154 -30.19 14.97 -40.68
N GLN A 155 -31.20 15.00 -41.57
CA GLN A 155 -32.61 14.92 -41.17
C GLN A 155 -33.09 13.47 -41.11
N LEU A 156 -33.83 13.15 -40.04
CA LEU A 156 -34.54 11.88 -39.88
C LEU A 156 -35.91 11.98 -40.57
N VAL A 157 -36.22 10.97 -41.37
CA VAL A 157 -37.53 10.83 -42.05
C VAL A 157 -38.61 10.37 -41.07
N GLN A 158 -38.21 9.52 -40.14
CA GLN A 158 -39.06 8.93 -39.12
C GLN A 158 -38.21 8.65 -37.88
N GLU A 159 -38.87 8.34 -36.77
CA GLU A 159 -38.19 7.84 -35.59
C GLU A 159 -37.46 6.51 -35.88
N PRO A 160 -36.30 6.27 -35.24
CA PRO A 160 -35.58 5.01 -35.36
C PRO A 160 -36.46 3.84 -34.91
N VAL A 161 -36.47 2.77 -35.69
CA VAL A 161 -37.27 1.58 -35.44
C VAL A 161 -36.37 0.36 -35.27
N SER A 162 -36.80 -0.60 -34.48
CA SER A 162 -36.14 -1.90 -34.42
C SER A 162 -36.19 -2.59 -35.78
N LEU A 163 -35.14 -3.33 -36.13
CA LEU A 163 -35.07 -4.10 -37.36
C LEU A 163 -36.23 -5.09 -37.47
N GLU A 164 -36.69 -5.67 -36.37
CA GLU A 164 -37.84 -6.59 -36.31
C GLU A 164 -39.16 -5.94 -36.76
N GLN A 165 -39.25 -4.61 -36.68
CA GLN A 165 -40.41 -3.86 -37.16
C GLN A 165 -40.34 -3.55 -38.66
N SER A 166 -39.14 -3.63 -39.25
CA SER A 166 -38.89 -3.30 -40.66
C SER A 166 -38.60 -4.51 -41.55
N PHE A 167 -38.17 -5.63 -40.96
CA PHE A 167 -37.76 -6.85 -41.66
C PHE A 167 -38.49 -8.06 -41.07
N SER A 168 -38.87 -9.01 -41.93
CA SER A 168 -39.41 -10.30 -41.50
C SER A 168 -38.35 -11.17 -40.84
N ALA A 169 -38.75 -12.11 -39.98
CA ALA A 169 -37.83 -13.07 -39.35
C ALA A 169 -36.96 -13.82 -40.38
N LYS A 170 -37.52 -14.13 -41.56
CA LYS A 170 -36.79 -14.74 -42.68
C LYS A 170 -35.70 -13.81 -43.22
N GLN A 171 -36.02 -12.53 -43.44
CA GLN A 171 -35.04 -11.56 -43.93
C GLN A 171 -33.93 -11.29 -42.91
N ILE A 172 -34.24 -11.23 -41.61
CA ILE A 172 -33.23 -11.08 -40.54
C ILE A 172 -32.27 -12.27 -40.53
N SER A 173 -32.78 -13.50 -40.64
CA SER A 173 -31.92 -14.69 -40.73
C SER A 173 -31.05 -14.68 -41.99
N CYS A 174 -31.60 -14.27 -43.15
CA CYS A 174 -30.83 -14.15 -44.39
C CYS A 174 -29.76 -13.06 -44.30
N LEU A 175 -30.06 -11.93 -43.64
CA LEU A 175 -29.10 -10.84 -43.40
C LEU A 175 -27.91 -11.30 -42.56
N GLN A 176 -28.18 -12.02 -41.47
CA GLN A 176 -27.12 -12.58 -40.61
C GLN A 176 -26.21 -13.52 -41.41
N THR A 177 -26.80 -14.47 -42.17
CA THR A 177 -26.02 -15.39 -43.00
C THR A 177 -25.23 -14.67 -44.09
N ALA A 178 -25.83 -13.67 -44.76
CA ALA A 178 -25.16 -12.90 -45.80
C ALA A 178 -23.99 -12.07 -45.24
N TYR A 179 -24.15 -11.49 -44.04
CA TYR A 179 -23.09 -10.75 -43.36
C TYR A 179 -21.95 -11.67 -42.87
N ASP A 180 -22.27 -12.84 -42.31
CA ASP A 180 -21.27 -13.83 -41.91
C ASP A 180 -20.45 -14.30 -43.12
N ASN A 181 -21.12 -14.57 -44.25
CA ASN A 181 -20.45 -14.90 -45.51
C ASN A 181 -19.57 -13.76 -46.02
N LEU A 182 -20.01 -12.49 -45.89
CA LEU A 182 -19.18 -11.33 -46.23
C LEU A 182 -17.91 -11.29 -45.38
N CYS A 183 -18.03 -11.50 -44.06
CA CYS A 183 -16.88 -11.54 -43.14
C CYS A 183 -15.88 -12.63 -43.56
N VAL A 184 -16.36 -13.85 -43.82
CA VAL A 184 -15.53 -14.98 -44.28
C VAL A 184 -14.85 -14.65 -45.62
N SER A 185 -15.59 -14.14 -46.60
CA SER A 185 -15.04 -13.79 -47.92
C SER A 185 -14.00 -12.66 -47.88
N SER A 186 -14.13 -11.75 -46.91
CA SER A 186 -13.21 -10.64 -46.70
C SER A 186 -12.02 -11.00 -45.80
N GLY A 187 -11.95 -12.23 -45.30
CA GLY A 187 -10.90 -12.69 -44.39
C GLY A 187 -10.87 -11.96 -43.04
N THR A 188 -11.99 -11.37 -42.61
CA THR A 188 -12.10 -10.61 -41.35
C THR A 188 -13.23 -11.15 -40.49
N THR A 189 -13.22 -10.84 -39.20
CA THR A 189 -14.25 -11.34 -38.28
C THR A 189 -15.41 -10.34 -38.08
N ALA A 190 -15.26 -9.11 -38.56
CA ALA A 190 -16.30 -8.09 -38.58
C ALA A 190 -15.97 -7.05 -39.67
N VAL A 191 -16.96 -6.70 -40.48
CA VAL A 191 -16.86 -5.67 -41.53
C VAL A 191 -17.58 -4.41 -41.05
N PRO A 192 -16.88 -3.27 -40.90
CA PRO A 192 -17.44 -2.09 -40.24
C PRO A 192 -18.55 -1.39 -41.04
N HIS A 193 -18.50 -1.46 -42.37
CA HIS A 193 -19.48 -0.83 -43.26
C HIS A 193 -19.71 -1.72 -44.48
N PHE A 194 -20.96 -1.91 -44.88
CA PHE A 194 -21.34 -2.77 -46.01
C PHE A 194 -22.62 -2.27 -46.69
N LEU A 195 -22.91 -2.81 -47.87
CA LEU A 195 -24.07 -2.48 -48.68
C LEU A 195 -25.13 -3.56 -48.52
N LEU A 196 -26.40 -3.16 -48.61
CA LEU A 196 -27.52 -4.08 -48.45
C LEU A 196 -28.58 -3.89 -49.53
N LYS A 197 -29.01 -4.98 -50.16
CA LYS A 197 -30.28 -5.06 -50.89
C LYS A 197 -31.14 -6.15 -50.29
N TYR A 198 -32.45 -5.94 -50.31
CA TYR A 198 -33.39 -6.93 -49.84
C TYR A 198 -34.67 -6.89 -50.69
N THR A 199 -35.21 -8.07 -50.92
CA THR A 199 -36.54 -8.31 -51.48
C THR A 199 -37.39 -9.03 -50.42
N GLU A 200 -38.64 -9.35 -50.71
CA GLU A 200 -39.46 -10.18 -49.81
C GLU A 200 -38.86 -11.58 -49.59
N GLU A 201 -38.05 -12.07 -50.54
CA GLU A 201 -37.54 -13.45 -50.55
C GLU A 201 -36.03 -13.58 -50.30
N SER A 202 -35.23 -12.56 -50.61
CA SER A 202 -33.75 -12.60 -50.55
C SER A 202 -33.13 -11.36 -49.91
N VAL A 203 -31.94 -11.55 -49.32
CA VAL A 203 -31.10 -10.47 -48.79
C VAL A 203 -29.68 -10.63 -49.33
N GLU A 204 -29.16 -9.58 -49.95
CA GLU A 204 -27.83 -9.54 -50.55
C GLU A 204 -26.97 -8.48 -49.85
N VAL A 205 -25.77 -8.88 -49.43
CA VAL A 205 -24.78 -8.02 -48.78
C VAL A 205 -23.53 -7.94 -49.66
N ALA A 206 -23.00 -6.74 -49.84
CA ALA A 206 -21.80 -6.49 -50.64
C ALA A 206 -20.80 -5.55 -49.95
N PRO A 207 -19.49 -5.64 -50.24
CA PRO A 207 -18.49 -4.71 -49.73
C PRO A 207 -18.64 -3.31 -50.36
N LEU A 208 -18.10 -2.28 -49.69
CA LEU A 208 -18.23 -0.88 -50.14
C LEU A 208 -17.59 -0.59 -51.50
N LYS A 209 -16.55 -1.33 -51.89
CA LYS A 209 -15.92 -1.20 -53.22
C LYS A 209 -16.91 -1.37 -54.38
N ASP A 210 -17.98 -2.13 -54.14
CA ASP A 210 -19.01 -2.42 -55.14
C ASP A 210 -20.14 -1.39 -55.12
N LEU A 211 -20.01 -0.25 -54.44
CA LEU A 211 -21.09 0.75 -54.30
C LEU A 211 -21.74 1.14 -55.62
N THR A 212 -20.94 1.42 -56.65
CA THR A 212 -21.44 1.89 -57.95
C THR A 212 -22.06 0.77 -58.78
N SER A 213 -21.53 -0.45 -58.71
CA SER A 213 -22.09 -1.62 -59.42
C SER A 213 -23.34 -2.15 -58.72
N PHE A 214 -23.36 -2.08 -57.38
CA PHE A 214 -24.46 -2.52 -56.54
C PHE A 214 -25.61 -1.51 -56.57
N PHE A 215 -25.37 -0.20 -56.60
CA PHE A 215 -26.42 0.82 -56.76
C PHE A 215 -26.13 1.74 -57.95
N PRO A 216 -26.55 1.39 -59.18
CA PRO A 216 -26.22 2.16 -60.38
C PRO A 216 -26.82 3.57 -60.42
N ASP A 217 -28.02 3.76 -59.86
CA ASP A 217 -28.75 5.04 -59.89
C ASP A 217 -28.60 5.86 -58.60
N LEU A 218 -28.06 5.26 -57.53
CA LEU A 218 -27.82 5.85 -56.20
C LEU A 218 -29.03 6.59 -55.58
N LYS A 219 -30.25 6.43 -56.11
CA LYS A 219 -31.45 7.16 -55.66
C LYS A 219 -31.93 6.69 -54.28
N LYS A 220 -31.92 5.37 -54.07
CA LYS A 220 -32.29 4.72 -52.81
C LYS A 220 -31.24 3.68 -52.47
N ILE A 221 -30.40 3.97 -51.47
CA ILE A 221 -29.40 3.02 -51.00
C ILE A 221 -29.75 2.53 -49.60
N THR A 222 -29.43 1.27 -49.34
CA THR A 222 -29.43 0.74 -47.98
C THR A 222 -28.01 0.34 -47.63
N VAL A 223 -27.53 0.84 -46.51
CA VAL A 223 -26.17 0.60 -46.00
C VAL A 223 -26.26 0.04 -44.61
N GLY A 224 -25.34 -0.86 -44.28
CA GLY A 224 -25.19 -1.39 -42.94
C GLY A 224 -23.90 -0.91 -42.30
N VAL A 225 -23.96 -0.67 -41.00
CA VAL A 225 -22.83 -0.25 -40.17
C VAL A 225 -22.74 -1.16 -38.96
N TYR A 226 -21.54 -1.64 -38.66
CA TYR A 226 -21.26 -2.27 -37.38
C TYR A 226 -21.30 -1.17 -36.30
N ASP A 227 -22.38 -1.14 -35.52
CA ASP A 227 -22.60 -0.07 -34.56
C ASP A 227 -22.24 -0.54 -33.13
N PRO A 228 -21.23 0.08 -32.49
CA PRO A 228 -20.91 -0.18 -31.09
C PRO A 228 -21.84 0.54 -30.09
N CYS A 229 -22.79 1.37 -30.55
CA CYS A 229 -23.73 2.06 -29.67
C CYS A 229 -24.93 1.18 -29.31
N THR A 230 -25.31 1.18 -28.04
CA THR A 230 -26.46 0.41 -27.53
C THR A 230 -27.73 1.23 -27.35
N LEU A 231 -27.74 2.51 -27.77
CA LEU A 231 -28.87 3.42 -27.55
C LEU A 231 -29.93 3.27 -28.66
N PRO A 232 -31.23 3.10 -28.32
CA PRO A 232 -32.29 2.87 -29.30
C PRO A 232 -32.59 4.08 -30.20
N GLN A 233 -32.23 5.30 -29.77
CA GLN A 233 -32.58 6.55 -30.45
C GLN A 233 -31.42 7.17 -31.24
N HIS A 234 -30.18 6.71 -31.03
CA HIS A 234 -29.00 7.36 -31.57
C HIS A 234 -28.01 6.33 -32.12
N PRO A 235 -27.55 6.46 -33.37
CA PRO A 235 -26.45 5.63 -33.88
C PRO A 235 -25.13 6.01 -33.20
N GLY A 236 -24.18 5.10 -33.25
CA GLY A 236 -22.84 5.31 -32.77
C GLY A 236 -22.00 6.23 -33.64
N TRP A 237 -20.84 6.58 -33.08
CA TRP A 237 -19.87 7.46 -33.70
C TRP A 237 -19.38 7.02 -35.10
N PRO A 238 -19.21 5.71 -35.42
CA PRO A 238 -18.74 5.28 -36.74
C PRO A 238 -19.56 5.77 -37.92
N LEU A 239 -20.86 5.97 -37.72
CA LEU A 239 -21.76 6.40 -38.79
C LEU A 239 -21.43 7.81 -39.33
N ARG A 240 -20.84 8.68 -38.53
CA ARG A 240 -20.62 10.10 -38.91
C ARG A 240 -19.79 10.27 -40.18
N ASN A 241 -18.57 9.74 -40.17
CA ASN A 241 -17.64 9.90 -41.28
C ASN A 241 -18.12 9.13 -42.51
N PHE A 242 -18.80 8.01 -42.30
CA PHE A 242 -19.41 7.22 -43.37
C PHE A 242 -20.54 7.96 -44.09
N LEU A 243 -21.41 8.66 -43.37
CA LEU A 243 -22.45 9.49 -44.00
C LEU A 243 -21.86 10.66 -44.81
N ILE A 244 -20.70 11.21 -44.42
CA ILE A 244 -20.00 12.24 -45.21
C ILE A 244 -19.45 11.66 -46.52
N LEU A 245 -18.93 10.43 -46.50
CA LEU A 245 -18.52 9.71 -47.72
C LEU A 245 -19.71 9.57 -48.69
N LEU A 246 -20.87 9.14 -48.18
CA LEU A 246 -22.09 8.98 -49.00
C LEU A 246 -22.59 10.32 -49.54
N ALA A 247 -22.62 11.38 -48.70
CA ALA A 247 -22.97 12.74 -49.11
C ALA A 247 -22.11 13.22 -50.29
N LYS A 248 -20.79 12.97 -50.24
CA LYS A 248 -19.88 13.35 -51.31
C LYS A 248 -20.15 12.59 -52.60
N LYS A 249 -20.41 11.28 -52.52
CA LYS A 249 -20.73 10.46 -53.70
C LYS A 249 -22.04 10.90 -54.37
N TRP A 250 -23.08 11.14 -53.58
CA TRP A 250 -24.34 11.67 -54.13
C TRP A 250 -24.21 13.05 -54.73
N TYR A 251 -23.40 13.95 -54.14
CA TYR A 251 -23.15 15.26 -54.72
C TYR A 251 -22.63 15.16 -56.16
N VAL A 252 -21.61 14.31 -56.38
CA VAL A 252 -21.02 14.07 -57.71
C VAL A 252 -22.06 13.52 -58.69
N CYS A 253 -22.94 12.63 -58.23
CA CYS A 253 -24.02 12.08 -59.07
C CYS A 253 -25.13 13.09 -59.34
N ASN A 254 -25.46 13.98 -58.41
CA ASN A 254 -26.52 14.97 -58.57
C ASN A 254 -26.11 16.12 -59.53
N GLU A 255 -24.82 16.45 -59.61
CA GLU A 255 -24.27 17.31 -60.67
C GLU A 255 -24.44 16.69 -62.07
N LEU A 256 -24.45 15.35 -62.17
CA LEU A 256 -24.64 14.62 -63.42
C LEU A 256 -26.13 14.38 -63.78
N PHE A 257 -27.04 14.31 -62.79
CA PHE A 257 -28.42 13.82 -62.97
C PHE A 257 -29.53 14.71 -62.36
N GLN A 258 -29.47 16.04 -62.56
CA GLN A 258 -30.55 17.02 -62.31
C GLN A 258 -31.49 16.73 -61.10
N HIS A 259 -31.09 17.21 -59.91
CA HIS A 259 -31.95 17.44 -58.74
C HIS A 259 -32.94 16.32 -58.35
N ALA A 260 -32.45 15.09 -58.17
CA ALA A 260 -33.23 14.03 -57.55
C ALA A 260 -33.17 14.11 -56.01
N SER A 261 -34.29 13.84 -55.32
CA SER A 261 -34.28 13.60 -53.87
C SER A 261 -33.67 12.23 -53.57
N HIS A 262 -32.67 12.19 -52.68
CA HIS A 262 -31.93 10.97 -52.34
C HIS A 262 -32.39 10.42 -50.99
N TRP A 263 -32.58 9.10 -50.94
CA TRP A 263 -33.03 8.39 -49.74
C TRP A 263 -31.97 7.38 -49.29
N CYS A 264 -31.68 7.38 -47.99
CA CYS A 264 -30.75 6.44 -47.39
C CYS A 264 -31.41 5.71 -46.23
N SER A 265 -31.38 4.38 -46.28
CA SER A 265 -31.70 3.55 -45.12
C SER A 265 -30.40 3.04 -44.52
N VAL A 266 -30.17 3.34 -43.24
CA VAL A 266 -29.01 2.86 -42.48
C VAL A 266 -29.49 1.79 -41.52
N ILE A 267 -28.84 0.63 -41.56
CA ILE A 267 -29.07 -0.45 -40.61
C ILE A 267 -27.85 -0.52 -39.70
N ALA A 268 -28.05 -0.16 -38.44
CA ALA A 268 -27.07 -0.38 -37.38
C ALA A 268 -27.19 -1.85 -36.95
N LEU A 269 -26.21 -2.66 -37.35
CA LEU A 269 -26.18 -4.09 -37.03
C LEU A 269 -25.44 -4.38 -35.73
N PHE A 270 -25.98 -5.35 -35.01
CA PHE A 270 -25.54 -5.95 -33.77
C PHE A 270 -25.30 -7.45 -34.01
N PRO A 271 -24.12 -7.84 -34.54
CA PRO A 271 -23.92 -9.19 -35.07
C PRO A 271 -23.84 -10.32 -34.02
N GLN A 272 -24.16 -10.09 -32.74
CA GLN A 272 -24.05 -11.12 -31.69
C GLN A 272 -25.13 -11.11 -30.61
N LEU A 273 -25.53 -12.36 -30.30
CA LEU A 273 -26.50 -12.90 -29.34
C LEU A 273 -27.94 -12.39 -29.45
N ARG A 274 -28.85 -13.35 -29.45
CA ARG A 274 -30.32 -13.24 -29.61
C ARG A 274 -31.03 -12.45 -28.49
N SER A 275 -30.41 -11.45 -27.88
CA SER A 275 -31.00 -10.64 -26.82
C SER A 275 -30.21 -9.34 -26.63
N PHE A 276 -30.89 -8.21 -26.89
CA PHE A 276 -30.64 -6.84 -26.44
C PHE A 276 -29.22 -6.24 -26.55
N PRO A 277 -29.06 -5.05 -27.16
CA PRO A 277 -30.07 -4.22 -27.82
C PRO A 277 -30.49 -4.75 -29.21
N PRO A 278 -31.71 -4.44 -29.68
CA PRO A 278 -32.14 -4.80 -31.02
C PRO A 278 -31.39 -3.99 -32.09
N ASP A 279 -31.19 -4.60 -33.27
CA ASP A 279 -30.76 -3.90 -34.49
C ASP A 279 -31.69 -2.71 -34.77
N ILE A 280 -31.13 -1.58 -35.23
CA ILE A 280 -31.89 -0.33 -35.42
C ILE A 280 -31.80 0.13 -36.87
N THR A 281 -32.94 0.53 -37.42
CA THR A 281 -33.04 1.12 -38.76
C THR A 281 -33.28 2.62 -38.66
N PHE A 282 -32.41 3.40 -39.31
CA PHE A 282 -32.55 4.84 -39.47
C PHE A 282 -32.86 5.17 -40.93
N LYS A 283 -33.93 5.94 -41.18
CA LYS A 283 -34.23 6.45 -42.53
C LYS A 283 -33.87 7.93 -42.61
N LEU A 284 -32.99 8.25 -43.54
CA LEU A 284 -32.41 9.57 -43.73
C LEU A 284 -32.82 10.12 -45.09
N LYS A 285 -33.08 11.42 -45.15
CA LYS A 285 -33.41 12.15 -46.37
C LYS A 285 -32.43 13.32 -46.55
N ASP A 286 -32.10 13.60 -47.81
CA ASP A 286 -31.32 14.76 -48.22
C ASP A 286 -29.99 14.90 -47.45
N VAL A 287 -29.25 13.80 -47.34
CA VAL A 287 -27.87 13.76 -46.77
C VAL A 287 -26.89 14.65 -47.58
N CYS A 288 -27.35 15.20 -48.71
CA CYS A 288 -26.57 15.93 -49.73
C CYS A 288 -26.29 17.42 -49.45
N SER A 289 -26.67 18.02 -48.32
CA SER A 289 -26.45 19.47 -48.15
C SER A 289 -25.01 19.90 -47.82
N ALA A 290 -24.06 18.97 -47.77
CA ALA A 290 -22.65 19.23 -47.49
C ALA A 290 -21.77 18.62 -48.60
N THR A 291 -21.36 19.34 -49.63
CA THR A 291 -20.20 20.25 -49.56
C THR A 291 -20.02 20.89 -50.95
N LYS A 292 -20.48 22.13 -51.15
CA LYS A 292 -20.20 22.92 -52.38
C LYS A 292 -18.72 23.31 -52.54
N LYS A 293 -17.84 22.94 -51.61
CA LYS A 293 -16.44 23.40 -51.53
C LYS A 293 -15.46 22.23 -51.42
N GLU A 294 -14.29 22.39 -52.03
CA GLU A 294 -13.14 21.47 -51.92
C GLU A 294 -12.52 21.41 -50.50
N LEU A 295 -12.90 22.36 -49.63
CA LEU A 295 -12.36 22.51 -48.27
C LEU A 295 -12.90 21.46 -47.29
N CYS A 296 -12.03 20.95 -46.41
CA CYS A 296 -12.38 20.00 -45.35
C CYS A 296 -13.47 20.56 -44.41
N PRO A 297 -14.54 19.79 -44.09
CA PRO A 297 -15.55 20.19 -43.12
C PRO A 297 -14.98 20.44 -41.72
N LYS A 298 -15.70 21.23 -40.90
CA LYS A 298 -15.37 21.39 -39.48
C LYS A 298 -15.33 20.03 -38.79
N SER A 299 -14.39 19.82 -37.89
CA SER A 299 -14.21 18.55 -37.17
C SER A 299 -14.48 18.66 -35.67
N VAL A 300 -14.84 17.54 -35.06
CA VAL A 300 -14.96 17.35 -33.59
C VAL A 300 -14.46 15.95 -33.24
N GLY A 301 -14.20 15.66 -31.96
CA GLY A 301 -13.81 14.29 -31.60
C GLY A 301 -13.19 14.08 -30.22
N TRP A 302 -12.76 15.14 -29.55
CA TRP A 302 -12.19 15.02 -28.21
C TRP A 302 -13.20 14.46 -27.20
N GLU A 303 -12.79 13.40 -26.50
CA GLU A 303 -13.62 12.70 -25.52
C GLU A 303 -13.87 13.60 -24.29
N LYS A 304 -15.06 13.49 -23.68
CA LYS A 304 -15.33 14.13 -22.40
C LYS A 304 -14.71 13.34 -21.25
N ASN A 305 -14.28 14.03 -20.20
CA ASN A 305 -13.82 13.38 -18.98
C ASN A 305 -15.01 12.77 -18.19
N ALA A 306 -14.71 12.07 -17.10
CA ALA A 306 -15.74 11.43 -16.25
C ALA A 306 -16.75 12.42 -15.64
N LYS A 307 -16.43 13.72 -15.59
CA LYS A 307 -17.32 14.80 -15.12
C LYS A 307 -18.14 15.44 -16.26
N GLY A 308 -18.06 14.89 -17.48
CA GLY A 308 -18.77 15.41 -18.66
C GLY A 308 -18.16 16.69 -19.27
N ALA A 309 -16.99 17.14 -18.79
CA ALA A 309 -16.32 18.33 -19.29
C ALA A 309 -15.30 17.99 -20.39
N MET A 310 -14.98 18.98 -21.23
CA MET A 310 -13.94 18.87 -22.26
C MET A 310 -12.55 18.96 -21.62
N GLY A 311 -11.98 17.81 -21.27
CA GLY A 311 -10.66 17.76 -20.65
C GLY A 311 -10.09 16.34 -20.59
N PRO A 312 -8.79 16.21 -20.28
CA PRO A 312 -8.13 14.92 -20.15
C PRO A 312 -8.66 14.12 -18.95
N ARG A 313 -8.42 12.81 -18.99
CA ARG A 313 -8.60 11.87 -17.88
C ARG A 313 -7.25 11.60 -17.21
N SER A 314 -7.30 11.13 -15.97
CA SER A 314 -6.11 10.72 -15.21
C SER A 314 -6.38 9.42 -14.46
N VAL A 315 -5.39 8.54 -14.39
CA VAL A 315 -5.43 7.31 -13.59
C VAL A 315 -4.17 7.20 -12.73
N ASN A 316 -4.35 6.81 -11.47
CA ASN A 316 -3.25 6.49 -10.55
C ASN A 316 -3.15 4.97 -10.45
N LEU A 317 -2.04 4.40 -10.90
CA LEU A 317 -1.78 2.96 -10.88
C LEU A 317 -0.63 2.59 -9.93
N SER A 318 -0.27 3.49 -9.00
CA SER A 318 0.79 3.23 -8.03
C SER A 318 0.53 1.99 -7.18
N GLU A 319 -0.72 1.69 -6.81
CA GLU A 319 -1.05 0.51 -6.00
C GLU A 319 -0.77 -0.82 -6.71
N CYS A 320 -0.85 -0.86 -8.05
CA CYS A 320 -0.60 -2.08 -8.82
C CYS A 320 0.73 -2.08 -9.58
N MET A 321 1.41 -0.93 -9.69
CA MET A 321 2.65 -0.80 -10.48
C MET A 321 3.87 -0.39 -9.65
N ASP A 322 3.72 0.23 -8.47
CA ASP A 322 4.84 0.59 -7.60
C ASP A 322 5.30 -0.63 -6.80
N PRO A 323 6.52 -1.16 -7.05
CA PRO A 323 7.01 -2.34 -6.35
C PRO A 323 7.07 -2.17 -4.83
N LYS A 324 7.28 -0.94 -4.33
CA LYS A 324 7.34 -0.66 -2.89
C LYS A 324 5.96 -0.81 -2.26
N ARG A 325 4.93 -0.21 -2.86
CA ARG A 325 3.54 -0.31 -2.39
C ARG A 325 2.99 -1.73 -2.50
N LEU A 326 3.38 -2.47 -3.54
CA LEU A 326 3.04 -3.88 -3.69
C LEU A 326 3.63 -4.74 -2.57
N ALA A 327 4.90 -4.50 -2.22
CA ALA A 327 5.55 -5.18 -1.11
C ALA A 327 4.88 -4.86 0.23
N GLU A 328 4.59 -3.58 0.49
CA GLU A 328 3.83 -3.12 1.67
C GLU A 328 2.47 -3.81 1.79
N SER A 329 1.69 -3.79 0.71
CA SER A 329 0.35 -4.41 0.67
C SER A 329 0.41 -5.93 0.89
N SER A 330 1.45 -6.60 0.40
CA SER A 330 1.62 -8.05 0.54
C SER A 330 2.00 -8.46 1.97
N VAL A 331 2.82 -7.66 2.66
CA VAL A 331 3.13 -7.86 4.08
C VAL A 331 1.87 -7.65 4.93
N ASP A 332 1.13 -6.58 4.68
CA ASP A 332 -0.08 -6.25 5.44
C ASP A 332 -1.18 -7.29 5.24
N LEU A 333 -1.28 -7.86 4.03
CA LEU A 333 -2.23 -8.94 3.75
C LEU A 333 -1.93 -10.18 4.59
N ASN A 334 -0.66 -10.57 4.78
CA ASN A 334 -0.30 -11.73 5.61
C ASN A 334 -0.78 -11.56 7.06
N LEU A 335 -0.56 -10.38 7.64
CA LEU A 335 -1.02 -10.07 8.99
C LEU A 335 -2.54 -10.03 9.08
N LYS A 336 -3.22 -9.40 8.10
CA LYS A 336 -4.69 -9.40 8.01
C LYS A 336 -5.25 -10.82 7.90
N LEU A 337 -4.59 -11.73 7.20
CA LEU A 337 -4.99 -13.14 7.13
C LEU A 337 -4.88 -13.84 8.49
N MET A 338 -3.86 -13.56 9.30
CA MET A 338 -3.77 -14.06 10.68
C MET A 338 -4.97 -13.58 11.50
N ARG A 339 -5.29 -12.28 11.43
CA ARG A 339 -6.46 -11.70 12.11
C ARG A 339 -7.76 -12.37 11.66
N TRP A 340 -8.02 -12.43 10.35
CA TRP A 340 -9.30 -12.93 9.84
C TRP A 340 -9.50 -14.43 10.05
N ARG A 341 -8.44 -15.23 10.00
CA ARG A 341 -8.54 -16.69 10.04
C ARG A 341 -8.35 -17.28 11.44
N LEU A 342 -7.50 -16.67 12.27
CA LEU A 342 -7.07 -17.27 13.53
C LEU A 342 -7.46 -16.41 14.73
N VAL A 343 -7.20 -15.11 14.69
CA VAL A 343 -7.35 -14.22 15.86
C VAL A 343 -8.12 -12.94 15.49
N PRO A 344 -9.46 -12.96 15.38
CA PRO A 344 -10.24 -11.80 14.92
C PRO A 344 -10.12 -10.55 15.79
N SER A 345 -9.86 -10.74 17.09
CA SER A 345 -9.63 -9.69 18.08
C SER A 345 -8.26 -9.01 17.99
N LEU A 346 -7.36 -9.50 17.16
CA LEU A 346 -6.01 -8.95 17.00
C LEU A 346 -6.07 -7.53 16.42
N ASP A 347 -5.58 -6.57 17.19
CA ASP A 347 -5.44 -5.17 16.79
C ASP A 347 -4.09 -4.97 16.09
N LEU A 348 -4.10 -5.14 14.77
CA LEU A 348 -2.93 -4.93 13.92
C LEU A 348 -2.54 -3.45 13.79
N ASP A 349 -3.51 -2.54 13.83
CA ASP A 349 -3.25 -1.11 13.63
C ASP A 349 -2.43 -0.57 14.81
N LYS A 350 -2.73 -1.04 16.03
CA LYS A 350 -1.93 -0.77 17.23
C LYS A 350 -0.50 -1.29 17.11
N VAL A 351 -0.31 -2.52 16.61
CA VAL A 351 1.03 -3.09 16.40
C VAL A 351 1.81 -2.27 15.37
N MET A 352 1.20 -1.96 14.22
CA MET A 352 1.86 -1.25 13.12
C MET A 352 2.27 0.18 13.49
N SER A 353 1.47 0.86 14.30
CA SER A 353 1.70 2.26 14.71
C SER A 353 2.65 2.42 15.90
N THR A 354 2.89 1.37 16.69
CA THR A 354 3.82 1.39 17.82
C THR A 354 5.23 1.80 17.38
N ARG A 355 5.81 2.77 18.09
CA ARG A 355 7.21 3.21 17.90
C ARG A 355 8.13 2.47 18.86
N CYS A 356 9.07 1.70 18.31
CA CYS A 356 9.99 0.87 19.08
C CYS A 356 11.40 1.47 19.08
N LEU A 357 11.92 1.75 20.28
CA LEU A 357 13.32 2.14 20.50
C LEU A 357 14.14 0.91 20.89
N LEU A 358 15.17 0.57 20.11
CA LEU A 358 16.05 -0.57 20.34
C LEU A 358 17.41 -0.06 20.82
N LEU A 359 17.65 -0.19 22.13
CA LEU A 359 18.94 0.14 22.74
C LEU A 359 19.87 -1.06 22.64
N GLY A 360 20.75 -1.02 21.64
CA GLY A 360 21.63 -2.10 21.23
C GLY A 360 21.27 -2.64 19.84
N ALA A 361 22.21 -2.56 18.91
CA ALA A 361 22.13 -3.10 17.55
C ALA A 361 23.02 -4.35 17.38
N GLY A 362 23.26 -5.07 18.48
CA GLY A 362 23.98 -6.34 18.49
C GLY A 362 23.11 -7.54 18.09
N THR A 363 23.44 -8.71 18.63
CA THR A 363 22.77 -9.98 18.30
C THR A 363 21.28 -9.94 18.64
N LEU A 364 20.90 -9.39 19.80
CA LEU A 364 19.50 -9.23 20.19
C LEU A 364 18.80 -8.17 19.31
N GLY A 365 19.37 -6.97 19.17
CA GLY A 365 18.82 -5.88 18.36
C GLY A 365 18.44 -6.31 16.94
N CYS A 366 19.34 -7.04 16.27
CA CYS A 366 19.09 -7.53 14.92
C CYS A 366 17.92 -8.53 14.85
N ASN A 367 17.81 -9.45 15.82
CA ASN A 367 16.74 -10.43 15.85
C ASN A 367 15.39 -9.79 16.21
N VAL A 368 15.37 -8.93 17.23
CA VAL A 368 14.18 -8.17 17.64
C VAL A 368 13.65 -7.34 16.46
N ALA A 369 14.51 -6.60 15.76
CA ALA A 369 14.08 -5.78 14.62
C ALA A 369 13.49 -6.60 13.47
N ARG A 370 14.06 -7.77 13.15
CA ARG A 370 13.50 -8.67 12.13
C ARG A 370 12.13 -9.19 12.54
N THR A 371 11.95 -9.57 13.80
CA THR A 371 10.65 -10.04 14.31
C THR A 371 9.62 -8.91 14.36
N LEU A 372 10.00 -7.70 14.77
CA LEU A 372 9.14 -6.51 14.74
C LEU A 372 8.63 -6.21 13.32
N MET A 373 9.51 -6.25 12.31
CA MET A 373 9.09 -6.11 10.90
C MET A 373 8.12 -7.21 10.48
N GLY A 374 8.34 -8.45 10.93
CA GLY A 374 7.44 -9.58 10.69
C GLY A 374 6.03 -9.34 11.23
N TRP A 375 5.91 -8.65 12.37
CA TRP A 375 4.65 -8.20 12.97
C TRP A 375 4.09 -6.91 12.36
N GLY A 376 4.76 -6.32 11.37
CA GLY A 376 4.29 -5.14 10.66
C GLY A 376 4.64 -3.80 11.32
N VAL A 377 5.42 -3.80 12.41
CA VAL A 377 5.89 -2.57 13.08
C VAL A 377 6.64 -1.69 12.08
N ARG A 378 6.23 -0.43 11.97
CA ARG A 378 6.80 0.50 10.98
C ARG A 378 7.91 1.38 11.53
N HIS A 379 7.86 1.73 12.81
CA HIS A 379 8.77 2.71 13.41
C HIS A 379 9.79 2.03 14.31
N ILE A 380 11.04 1.95 13.86
CA ILE A 380 12.13 1.27 14.59
C ILE A 380 13.35 2.20 14.65
N THR A 381 13.77 2.55 15.86
CA THR A 381 14.95 3.39 16.06
C THR A 381 16.04 2.62 16.79
N PHE A 382 17.27 2.61 16.26
CA PHE A 382 18.43 1.99 16.90
C PHE A 382 19.32 3.00 17.61
N VAL A 383 19.88 2.57 18.75
CA VAL A 383 20.97 3.26 19.43
C VAL A 383 22.09 2.26 19.69
N ASP A 384 23.28 2.52 19.16
CA ASP A 384 24.48 1.70 19.37
C ASP A 384 25.73 2.52 19.02
N ASN A 385 26.79 2.48 19.83
CA ASN A 385 28.03 3.23 19.59
C ASN A 385 29.12 2.42 18.87
N ALA A 386 28.90 1.12 18.64
CA ALA A 386 29.93 0.21 18.16
C ALA A 386 29.95 0.12 16.63
N LYS A 387 31.09 -0.35 16.12
CA LYS A 387 31.28 -0.69 14.71
C LYS A 387 31.14 -2.19 14.49
N ILE A 388 30.79 -2.57 13.26
CA ILE A 388 30.65 -3.97 12.85
C ILE A 388 32.05 -4.59 12.71
N SER A 389 32.28 -5.70 13.40
CA SER A 389 33.52 -6.50 13.30
C SER A 389 33.31 -7.79 12.50
N TYR A 390 34.39 -8.41 12.03
CA TYR A 390 34.33 -9.62 11.19
C TYR A 390 33.56 -10.80 11.81
N SER A 391 33.50 -10.91 13.13
CA SER A 391 32.76 -11.98 13.83
C SER A 391 31.25 -11.69 13.94
N ASN A 392 30.80 -10.48 13.61
CA ASN A 392 29.42 -10.04 13.81
C ASN A 392 28.42 -10.64 12.80
N PRO A 393 28.65 -10.64 11.47
CA PRO A 393 27.63 -11.04 10.49
C PRO A 393 27.01 -12.42 10.71
N VAL A 394 27.78 -13.39 11.21
CA VAL A 394 27.29 -14.76 11.47
C VAL A 394 26.40 -14.89 12.71
N ARG A 395 26.33 -13.84 13.56
CA ARG A 395 25.49 -13.78 14.76
C ARG A 395 24.46 -12.67 14.71
N GLN A 396 24.73 -11.60 13.96
CA GLN A 396 23.94 -10.37 13.90
C GLN A 396 23.29 -10.28 12.51
N PRO A 397 22.08 -10.83 12.33
CA PRO A 397 21.51 -11.15 11.01
C PRO A 397 21.10 -9.95 10.16
N LEU A 398 21.44 -8.73 10.55
CA LEU A 398 21.30 -7.55 9.69
C LEU A 398 22.57 -7.26 8.90
N TYR A 399 23.74 -7.69 9.36
CA TYR A 399 25.02 -7.29 8.77
C TYR A 399 25.56 -8.34 7.80
N GLU A 400 26.23 -7.87 6.76
CA GLU A 400 26.94 -8.71 5.79
C GLU A 400 28.45 -8.50 5.89
N PHE A 401 29.24 -9.39 5.28
CA PHE A 401 30.71 -9.31 5.28
C PHE A 401 31.23 -7.94 4.79
N GLU A 402 30.57 -7.36 3.79
CA GLU A 402 30.94 -6.04 3.24
C GLU A 402 30.84 -4.90 4.27
N ASP A 403 30.01 -5.04 5.31
CA ASP A 403 29.84 -4.02 6.34
C ASP A 403 31.01 -3.99 7.34
N CYS A 404 31.85 -5.02 7.35
CA CYS A 404 33.06 -5.12 8.17
C CYS A 404 34.27 -4.43 7.54
N LEU A 405 34.23 -4.16 6.23
CA LEU A 405 35.36 -3.61 5.48
C LEU A 405 35.68 -2.18 5.91
N SER A 406 36.91 -1.72 5.65
CA SER A 406 37.35 -0.35 5.96
C SER A 406 37.19 0.06 7.43
N GLY A 407 37.41 -0.89 8.35
CA GLY A 407 37.30 -0.65 9.80
C GLY A 407 35.87 -0.75 10.36
N GLY A 408 34.92 -1.24 9.56
CA GLY A 408 33.54 -1.50 9.97
C GLY A 408 32.65 -0.26 9.94
N LYS A 409 31.43 -0.42 9.42
CA LYS A 409 30.38 0.60 9.52
C LYS A 409 29.85 0.71 10.96
N ALA A 410 29.30 1.87 11.31
CA ALA A 410 28.60 2.04 12.58
C ALA A 410 27.33 1.18 12.60
N LYS A 411 27.14 0.39 13.67
CA LYS A 411 26.07 -0.62 13.74
C LYS A 411 24.68 -0.03 13.59
N ALA A 412 24.36 1.02 14.34
CA ALA A 412 23.03 1.64 14.31
C ALA A 412 22.64 2.12 12.90
N LEU A 413 23.57 2.76 12.19
CA LEU A 413 23.33 3.26 10.82
C LEU A 413 23.23 2.12 9.81
N ALA A 414 24.13 1.14 9.89
CA ALA A 414 24.09 -0.03 9.00
C ALA A 414 22.81 -0.86 9.20
N ALA A 415 22.31 -0.98 10.43
CA ALA A 415 21.06 -1.66 10.73
C ALA A 415 19.88 -0.99 10.01
N VAL A 416 19.81 0.35 10.03
CA VAL A 416 18.80 1.14 9.31
C VAL A 416 18.83 0.87 7.81
N ASP A 417 20.01 0.92 7.20
CA ASP A 417 20.18 0.66 5.76
C ASP A 417 19.68 -0.74 5.40
N ARG A 418 19.98 -1.73 6.25
CA ARG A 418 19.59 -3.12 6.04
C ARG A 418 18.10 -3.33 6.24
N LEU A 419 17.46 -2.70 7.23
CA LEU A 419 15.99 -2.74 7.37
C LEU A 419 15.29 -2.15 6.14
N LYS A 420 15.72 -0.97 5.67
CA LYS A 420 15.16 -0.32 4.47
C LYS A 420 15.35 -1.15 3.20
N LYS A 421 16.44 -1.93 3.13
CA LYS A 421 16.70 -2.87 2.03
C LYS A 421 15.80 -4.12 2.11
N ILE A 422 15.50 -4.60 3.32
CA ILE A 422 14.59 -5.74 3.55
C ILE A 422 13.15 -5.33 3.24
N PHE A 423 12.68 -4.21 3.79
CA PHE A 423 11.33 -3.73 3.64
C PHE A 423 11.30 -2.20 3.48
N PRO A 424 11.03 -1.66 2.28
CA PRO A 424 11.07 -0.22 2.02
C PRO A 424 10.04 0.61 2.80
N GLY A 425 8.97 -0.01 3.29
CA GLY A 425 7.92 0.66 4.08
C GLY A 425 8.27 0.86 5.56
N VAL A 426 9.45 0.43 6.02
CA VAL A 426 9.91 0.69 7.39
C VAL A 426 10.41 2.14 7.52
N ASN A 427 9.94 2.83 8.55
CA ASN A 427 10.53 4.07 9.02
C ASN A 427 11.58 3.76 10.08
N ALA A 428 12.84 3.62 9.63
CA ALA A 428 13.97 3.29 10.48
C ALA A 428 14.97 4.45 10.62
N GLU A 429 15.39 4.68 11.86
CA GLU A 429 16.37 5.69 12.27
C GLU A 429 17.47 5.06 13.15
N GLY A 430 18.65 5.67 13.20
CA GLY A 430 19.82 5.09 13.85
C GLY A 430 20.74 6.16 14.42
N TYR A 431 21.11 6.00 15.69
CA TYR A 431 21.95 6.95 16.42
C TYR A 431 23.23 6.26 16.89
N ASN A 432 24.36 6.77 16.39
CA ASN A 432 25.68 6.35 16.85
C ASN A 432 26.06 7.12 18.13
N MET A 433 25.58 6.64 19.27
CA MET A 433 25.63 7.33 20.55
C MET A 433 25.95 6.36 21.68
N SER A 434 26.78 6.80 22.64
CA SER A 434 27.09 6.02 23.83
C SER A 434 26.04 6.23 24.91
N ILE A 435 25.83 5.22 25.76
CA ILE A 435 24.96 5.33 26.93
C ILE A 435 25.87 5.39 28.16
N PRO A 436 25.92 6.52 28.91
CA PRO A 436 26.71 6.63 30.13
C PRO A 436 26.32 5.57 31.17
N MET A 437 27.33 5.00 31.83
CA MET A 437 27.17 3.86 32.74
C MET A 437 27.54 4.23 34.17
N PRO A 438 26.83 3.73 35.20
CA PRO A 438 27.24 3.86 36.60
C PRO A 438 28.65 3.30 36.84
N GLY A 439 29.45 4.02 37.62
CA GLY A 439 30.83 3.62 37.95
C GLY A 439 31.86 3.84 36.84
N HIS A 440 31.47 4.42 35.70
CA HIS A 440 32.38 4.85 34.63
C HIS A 440 32.41 6.38 34.59
N PRO A 441 33.46 7.02 35.13
CA PRO A 441 33.52 8.48 35.22
C PRO A 441 33.38 9.14 33.85
N VAL A 442 32.71 10.30 33.83
CA VAL A 442 32.53 11.15 32.64
C VAL A 442 33.17 12.53 32.82
N ASN A 443 33.71 12.80 34.01
CA ASN A 443 34.31 14.08 34.40
C ASN A 443 35.82 14.20 34.10
N PHE A 444 36.37 13.36 33.20
CA PHE A 444 37.79 13.44 32.83
C PHE A 444 38.18 14.78 32.20
N SER A 445 37.22 15.48 31.59
CA SER A 445 37.35 16.83 31.04
C SER A 445 35.98 17.52 30.96
N GLU A 446 35.96 18.85 30.75
CA GLU A 446 34.70 19.56 30.48
C GLU A 446 34.00 19.05 29.21
N LEU A 447 34.77 18.64 28.19
CA LEU A 447 34.25 18.10 26.94
C LEU A 447 33.52 16.76 27.13
N THR A 448 34.11 15.84 27.88
CA THR A 448 33.49 14.52 28.15
C THR A 448 32.22 14.66 28.99
N MET A 449 32.21 15.62 29.91
CA MET A 449 31.03 15.95 30.71
C MET A 449 29.91 16.53 29.83
N ALA A 450 30.25 17.50 28.97
CA ALA A 450 29.30 18.10 28.05
C ALA A 450 28.72 17.08 27.07
N GLN A 451 29.55 16.17 26.54
CA GLN A 451 29.10 15.07 25.68
C GLN A 451 28.15 14.13 26.43
N ALA A 452 28.48 13.73 27.67
CA ALA A 452 27.60 12.88 28.47
C ALA A 452 26.24 13.54 28.74
N ARG A 453 26.20 14.86 28.94
CA ARG A 453 24.95 15.62 29.04
C ARG A 453 24.14 15.57 27.74
N GLN A 454 24.78 15.81 26.60
CA GLN A 454 24.11 15.73 25.30
C GLN A 454 23.59 14.32 25.01
N ASP A 455 24.36 13.28 25.32
CA ASP A 455 23.95 11.89 25.13
C ASP A 455 22.75 11.54 26.03
N VAL A 456 22.73 12.03 27.28
CA VAL A 456 21.57 11.89 28.18
C VAL A 456 20.34 12.61 27.64
N GLU A 457 20.47 13.88 27.25
CA GLU A 457 19.36 14.67 26.69
C GLU A 457 18.78 14.00 25.42
N GLN A 458 19.65 13.48 24.55
CA GLN A 458 19.24 12.74 23.36
C GLN A 458 18.54 11.42 23.72
N LEU A 459 19.05 10.68 24.72
CA LEU A 459 18.40 9.45 25.18
C LEU A 459 17.03 9.72 25.81
N GLU A 460 16.90 10.77 26.62
CA GLU A 460 15.63 11.22 27.22
C GLU A 460 14.61 11.58 26.13
N LYS A 461 15.05 12.31 25.11
CA LYS A 461 14.22 12.63 23.95
C LYS A 461 13.76 11.37 23.23
N LEU A 462 14.68 10.47 22.89
CA LEU A 462 14.36 9.22 22.19
C LEU A 462 13.37 8.37 22.99
N ILE A 463 13.58 8.19 24.29
CA ILE A 463 12.65 7.45 25.15
C ILE A 463 11.26 8.11 25.16
N SER A 464 11.20 9.46 25.22
CA SER A 464 9.94 10.20 25.22
C SER A 464 9.15 10.06 23.92
N GLU A 465 9.85 10.01 22.78
CA GLU A 465 9.27 9.93 21.42
C GLU A 465 8.85 8.51 21.03
N HIS A 466 9.20 7.49 21.81
CA HIS A 466 8.86 6.08 21.52
C HIS A 466 7.86 5.52 22.52
N ASP A 467 7.12 4.50 22.12
CA ASP A 467 6.05 3.90 22.92
C ASP A 467 6.58 2.70 23.72
N VAL A 468 7.50 1.92 23.13
CA VAL A 468 8.14 0.76 23.77
C VAL A 468 9.67 0.86 23.64
N VAL A 469 10.37 0.65 24.75
CA VAL A 469 11.83 0.65 24.83
C VAL A 469 12.35 -0.77 25.04
N PHE A 470 13.15 -1.25 24.11
CA PHE A 470 13.84 -2.53 24.21
C PHE A 470 15.25 -2.34 24.76
N LEU A 471 15.56 -2.99 25.88
CA LEU A 471 16.92 -3.02 26.46
C LEU A 471 17.64 -4.26 25.96
N LEU A 472 18.52 -4.10 24.97
CA LEU A 472 19.18 -5.17 24.21
C LEU A 472 20.70 -5.06 24.27
N MET A 473 21.18 -4.43 25.34
CA MET A 473 22.57 -4.05 25.57
C MET A 473 23.40 -5.24 26.05
N ASP A 474 24.71 -5.14 25.95
CA ASP A 474 25.64 -6.24 26.23
C ASP A 474 26.12 -6.30 27.67
N THR A 475 25.93 -5.24 28.46
CA THR A 475 26.28 -5.20 29.89
C THR A 475 25.11 -4.80 30.77
N ARG A 476 25.23 -5.06 32.07
CA ARG A 476 24.21 -4.69 33.06
C ARG A 476 24.20 -3.20 33.34
N GLU A 477 25.37 -2.58 33.43
CA GLU A 477 25.53 -1.17 33.85
C GLU A 477 24.88 -0.24 32.83
N SER A 478 25.03 -0.58 31.57
CA SER A 478 24.49 0.18 30.45
C SER A 478 22.95 0.18 30.38
N ARG A 479 22.28 -0.82 30.99
CA ARG A 479 20.82 -0.89 31.13
C ARG A 479 20.27 0.06 32.21
N TRP A 480 21.10 0.53 33.14
CA TRP A 480 20.64 1.29 34.31
C TRP A 480 20.02 2.63 33.92
N LEU A 481 20.75 3.45 33.17
CA LEU A 481 20.30 4.79 32.79
C LEU A 481 18.99 4.74 31.98
N PRO A 482 18.87 3.92 30.91
CA PRO A 482 17.60 3.75 30.21
C PRO A 482 16.44 3.31 31.12
N THR A 483 16.70 2.42 32.09
CA THR A 483 15.68 1.96 33.04
C THR A 483 15.14 3.12 33.87
N VAL A 484 16.03 3.94 34.45
CA VAL A 484 15.64 5.10 35.28
C VAL A 484 14.83 6.11 34.48
N ILE A 485 15.31 6.49 33.29
CA ILE A 485 14.62 7.46 32.42
C ILE A 485 13.25 6.93 32.01
N ALA A 486 13.17 5.70 31.49
CA ALA A 486 11.93 5.14 30.99
C ALA A 486 10.92 4.86 32.11
N ASP A 487 11.34 4.43 33.31
CA ASP A 487 10.44 4.26 34.45
C ASP A 487 9.87 5.61 34.93
N SER A 488 10.69 6.67 34.98
CA SER A 488 10.24 8.02 35.34
C SER A 488 9.26 8.58 34.29
N GLN A 489 9.56 8.38 33.00
CA GLN A 489 8.69 8.77 31.89
C GLN A 489 7.51 7.81 31.63
N ARG A 490 7.37 6.74 32.42
CA ARG A 490 6.29 5.74 32.33
C ARG A 490 6.21 5.11 30.94
N LYS A 491 7.35 4.67 30.41
CA LYS A 491 7.45 3.96 29.14
C LYS A 491 7.46 2.45 29.38
N LEU A 492 6.83 1.71 28.46
CA LEU A 492 6.88 0.25 28.52
C LEU A 492 8.29 -0.21 28.15
N ILE A 493 8.92 -0.96 29.04
CA ILE A 493 10.26 -1.51 28.82
C ILE A 493 10.16 -3.02 28.62
N VAL A 494 10.80 -3.53 27.58
CA VAL A 494 11.07 -4.96 27.39
C VAL A 494 12.58 -5.19 27.42
N ASN A 495 13.05 -5.86 28.45
CA ASN A 495 14.46 -6.17 28.65
C ASN A 495 14.76 -7.59 28.21
N ALA A 496 15.79 -7.78 27.39
CA ALA A 496 16.32 -9.09 27.04
C ALA A 496 17.83 -9.16 27.34
N ALA A 497 18.25 -10.21 28.02
CA ALA A 497 19.62 -10.46 28.47
C ALA A 497 20.02 -11.92 28.25
N LEU A 498 21.31 -12.15 27.97
CA LEU A 498 21.85 -13.45 27.57
C LEU A 498 22.96 -13.90 28.52
N GLY A 499 22.95 -15.18 28.86
CA GLY A 499 24.08 -15.91 29.41
C GLY A 499 24.71 -16.84 28.37
N PHE A 500 25.49 -17.81 28.84
CA PHE A 500 26.10 -18.81 27.96
C PHE A 500 25.05 -19.74 27.32
N ASP A 501 24.21 -20.38 28.14
CA ASP A 501 23.14 -21.32 27.73
C ASP A 501 21.75 -20.92 28.27
N THR A 502 21.64 -19.73 28.88
CA THR A 502 20.41 -19.19 29.47
C THR A 502 20.07 -17.81 28.91
N PHE A 503 18.81 -17.41 29.03
CA PHE A 503 18.36 -16.05 28.73
C PHE A 503 17.28 -15.59 29.70
N VAL A 504 17.10 -14.27 29.79
CA VAL A 504 15.96 -13.65 30.45
C VAL A 504 15.33 -12.62 29.51
N VAL A 505 14.01 -12.71 29.37
CA VAL A 505 13.17 -11.71 28.71
C VAL A 505 12.15 -11.24 29.75
N MET A 506 12.00 -9.94 29.95
CA MET A 506 11.04 -9.43 30.94
C MET A 506 10.49 -8.07 30.55
N ARG A 507 9.30 -7.76 31.06
CA ARG A 507 8.75 -6.38 31.03
C ARG A 507 8.92 -5.72 32.39
N HIS A 508 9.24 -4.44 32.44
CA HIS A 508 9.27 -3.72 33.72
C HIS A 508 7.86 -3.32 34.16
N GLY A 509 7.71 -3.01 35.45
CA GLY A 509 6.45 -2.52 35.97
C GLY A 509 6.18 -1.06 35.61
N LEU A 510 5.04 -0.80 34.96
CA LEU A 510 4.66 0.53 34.48
C LEU A 510 4.09 1.39 35.63
N LYS A 511 4.79 2.46 36.04
CA LYS A 511 4.38 3.26 37.22
C LYS A 511 3.06 4.01 37.00
N LYS A 512 2.16 4.00 38.00
CA LYS A 512 0.93 4.83 38.01
C LYS A 512 1.27 6.33 38.12
N PRO A 513 0.50 7.24 37.49
CA PRO A 513 0.62 8.70 37.67
C PRO A 513 0.62 9.10 39.16
N LYS A 514 1.33 10.19 39.51
CA LYS A 514 1.40 10.65 40.92
C LYS A 514 0.03 11.07 41.47
N GLU A 515 -0.89 11.54 40.63
CA GLU A 515 -2.25 11.96 41.02
C GLU A 515 -3.18 10.81 41.45
N SER A 516 -2.92 9.57 41.02
CA SER A 516 -3.73 8.40 41.35
C SER A 516 -3.22 7.61 42.56
N GLN A 517 -2.19 8.10 43.25
CA GLN A 517 -1.62 7.47 44.46
C GLN A 517 -2.28 7.94 45.77
N SER A 518 -3.12 8.97 45.73
CA SER A 518 -3.77 9.55 46.92
C SER A 518 -4.90 8.69 47.51
N GLU A 519 -5.47 7.74 46.76
CA GLU A 519 -6.58 6.90 47.23
C GLU A 519 -6.17 5.50 47.76
N GLU A 520 -4.96 5.02 47.46
CA GLU A 520 -4.48 3.68 47.88
C GLU A 520 -3.53 3.69 49.10
N SER A 521 -3.33 4.84 49.76
CA SER A 521 -2.47 4.98 50.95
C SER A 521 -3.11 4.52 52.27
N SER A 522 -4.08 3.61 52.21
CA SER A 522 -4.50 2.85 53.39
C SER A 522 -3.73 1.53 53.43
N PRO A 523 -2.96 1.22 54.49
CA PRO A 523 -2.40 -0.10 54.65
C PRO A 523 -3.59 -1.05 54.85
N MET A 524 -3.95 -1.80 53.79
CA MET A 524 -5.03 -2.77 53.90
C MET A 524 -4.69 -3.73 55.04
N SER A 525 -5.49 -3.64 56.09
CA SER A 525 -5.65 -4.67 57.11
C SER A 525 -5.70 -6.02 56.43
N ALA A 526 -4.79 -6.91 56.80
CA ALA A 526 -4.82 -8.31 56.44
C ALA A 526 -6.15 -8.92 56.90
N SER A 527 -7.15 -8.92 56.02
CA SER A 527 -8.35 -9.72 56.19
C SER A 527 -7.94 -11.17 55.97
N SER A 528 -7.91 -11.90 57.08
CA SER A 528 -7.66 -13.33 57.17
C SER A 528 -8.66 -14.14 56.35
N SER A 529 -8.30 -14.49 55.12
CA SER A 529 -8.85 -15.65 54.43
C SER A 529 -7.90 -16.10 53.30
N SER A 530 -7.41 -17.34 53.43
CA SER A 530 -6.56 -18.11 52.50
C SER A 530 -5.06 -17.75 52.46
N SER A 531 -4.28 -18.51 53.24
CA SER A 531 -2.82 -18.50 53.34
C SER A 531 -2.13 -19.19 52.15
N SER A 532 -2.57 -18.94 50.92
CA SER A 532 -1.90 -19.43 49.71
C SER A 532 -1.98 -18.39 48.61
N SER A 533 -0.84 -17.77 48.31
CA SER A 533 -0.54 -17.03 47.07
C SER A 533 -0.52 -15.49 47.06
N LEU A 534 0.00 -14.83 48.10
CA LEU A 534 0.30 -13.38 48.08
C LEU A 534 1.20 -12.91 46.90
N PHE A 535 1.88 -13.83 46.20
CA PHE A 535 2.77 -13.55 45.08
C PHE A 535 2.31 -14.15 43.74
N SER A 536 1.13 -14.79 43.67
CA SER A 536 0.69 -15.44 42.42
C SER A 536 0.23 -14.45 41.36
N ASN A 537 -0.34 -13.30 41.74
CA ASN A 537 -0.89 -12.32 40.83
C ASN A 537 -0.38 -10.93 41.20
N ILE A 538 0.56 -10.41 40.41
CA ILE A 538 1.17 -9.10 40.66
C ILE A 538 0.65 -8.11 39.62
N PRO A 539 0.00 -6.99 40.05
CA PRO A 539 -0.42 -5.93 39.14
C PRO A 539 0.75 -5.34 38.36
N GLY A 540 0.54 -4.97 37.09
CA GLY A 540 1.61 -4.49 36.20
C GLY A 540 2.40 -3.32 36.78
N HIS A 541 1.73 -2.39 37.47
CA HIS A 541 2.41 -1.24 38.09
C HIS A 541 3.29 -1.56 39.30
N ARG A 542 3.19 -2.78 39.85
CA ARG A 542 3.99 -3.27 40.98
C ARG A 542 5.04 -4.29 40.56
N LEU A 543 5.21 -4.57 39.28
CA LEU A 543 6.24 -5.48 38.80
C LEU A 543 7.64 -4.88 38.97
N GLY A 544 8.60 -5.75 39.30
CA GLY A 544 10.00 -5.37 39.41
C GLY A 544 10.63 -4.98 38.07
N CYS A 545 11.69 -4.18 38.12
CA CYS A 545 12.57 -3.99 36.97
C CYS A 545 13.70 -5.03 36.98
N TYR A 546 14.56 -5.00 35.97
CA TYR A 546 15.74 -5.86 35.86
C TYR A 546 16.62 -5.86 37.13
N PHE A 547 16.71 -4.73 37.83
CA PHE A 547 17.54 -4.53 39.02
C PHE A 547 16.87 -4.92 40.34
N CYS A 548 15.58 -5.28 40.37
CA CYS A 548 14.88 -5.57 41.63
C CYS A 548 15.25 -6.92 42.25
N ASN A 549 15.66 -7.90 41.45
CA ASN A 549 15.87 -9.27 41.92
C ASN A 549 17.32 -9.56 42.31
N ASP A 550 18.19 -8.55 42.32
CA ASP A 550 19.58 -8.71 42.68
C ASP A 550 19.97 -7.62 43.68
N VAL A 551 20.56 -8.03 44.81
CA VAL A 551 20.88 -7.17 45.95
C VAL A 551 22.21 -6.44 45.76
N VAL A 552 22.63 -6.12 44.54
CA VAL A 552 23.91 -5.42 44.28
C VAL A 552 23.70 -4.31 43.26
N ALA A 553 24.28 -3.13 43.51
CA ALA A 553 24.26 -2.02 42.56
C ALA A 553 25.03 -2.35 41.28
N PRO A 554 24.61 -1.79 40.13
CA PRO A 554 25.45 -1.80 38.94
C PRO A 554 26.75 -1.03 39.18
N GLY A 555 27.88 -1.64 38.86
CA GLY A 555 29.23 -1.07 38.88
C GLY A 555 30.10 -1.78 37.84
N ASP A 556 31.37 -1.38 37.67
CA ASP A 556 32.25 -1.93 36.62
C ASP A 556 32.40 -3.46 36.72
N SER A 557 31.54 -4.16 35.98
CA SER A 557 31.47 -5.61 36.05
C SER A 557 32.47 -6.25 35.11
N THR A 558 33.09 -5.51 34.17
CA THR A 558 33.92 -6.00 33.05
C THR A 558 35.09 -6.92 33.44
N ARG A 559 35.29 -7.12 34.74
CA ARG A 559 36.31 -7.97 35.34
C ARG A 559 35.81 -9.34 35.87
N ASP A 560 34.53 -9.59 36.21
CA ASP A 560 34.17 -10.79 37.04
C ASP A 560 32.73 -11.44 36.98
N ARG A 561 31.92 -11.43 35.89
CA ARG A 561 30.59 -12.17 35.89
C ARG A 561 30.24 -12.89 34.58
N THR A 562 29.28 -13.85 34.60
CA THR A 562 28.93 -14.70 33.43
C THR A 562 27.59 -14.39 32.74
N LEU A 563 26.61 -13.82 33.44
CA LEU A 563 25.33 -13.37 32.87
C LEU A 563 25.45 -11.88 32.53
N ASP A 564 25.06 -11.46 31.31
CA ASP A 564 25.34 -10.12 30.77
C ASP A 564 26.83 -9.80 30.57
N GLN A 565 27.71 -10.81 30.47
CA GLN A 565 29.06 -10.60 29.97
C GLN A 565 29.27 -11.44 28.72
N GLN A 566 29.62 -10.75 27.63
CA GLN A 566 30.02 -11.35 26.35
C GLN A 566 28.89 -12.05 25.60
N CYS A 567 27.96 -11.26 25.04
CA CYS A 567 26.98 -11.71 24.04
C CYS A 567 27.63 -12.46 22.83
N THR A 568 28.95 -12.38 22.66
CA THR A 568 29.77 -13.12 21.69
C THR A 568 30.04 -14.58 22.09
N VAL A 569 30.02 -14.91 23.38
CA VAL A 569 30.29 -16.26 23.92
C VAL A 569 29.00 -16.95 24.37
N SER A 570 27.85 -16.55 23.82
CA SER A 570 26.58 -17.27 24.03
C SER A 570 26.36 -18.34 22.95
N ARG A 571 25.60 -19.39 23.29
CA ARG A 571 25.12 -20.37 22.31
C ARG A 571 24.29 -19.64 21.23
N PRO A 572 24.59 -19.78 19.93
CA PRO A 572 23.99 -18.95 18.88
C PRO A 572 22.45 -18.93 18.84
N GLY A 573 21.80 -20.02 19.25
CA GLY A 573 20.34 -20.13 19.27
C GLY A 573 19.65 -19.19 20.28
N LEU A 574 20.33 -18.75 21.34
CA LEU A 574 19.72 -17.99 22.43
C LEU A 574 19.16 -16.65 21.98
N ALA A 575 19.92 -15.90 21.18
CA ALA A 575 19.51 -14.56 20.77
C ALA A 575 18.29 -14.57 19.84
N MET A 576 18.14 -15.62 19.02
CA MET A 576 16.96 -15.81 18.19
C MET A 576 15.72 -16.09 19.05
N ILE A 577 15.85 -17.00 20.03
CA ILE A 577 14.75 -17.36 20.95
C ILE A 577 14.38 -16.16 21.83
N ALA A 578 15.35 -15.55 22.50
CA ALA A 578 15.11 -14.40 23.37
C ALA A 578 14.58 -13.20 22.59
N GLY A 579 15.11 -12.92 21.38
CA GLY A 579 14.63 -11.85 20.52
C GLY A 579 13.18 -12.06 20.06
N ALA A 580 12.82 -13.30 19.68
CA ALA A 580 11.44 -13.64 19.34
C ALA A 580 10.51 -13.48 20.54
N LEU A 581 10.86 -14.05 21.69
CA LEU A 581 10.06 -13.96 22.92
C LEU A 581 9.88 -12.52 23.42
N ALA A 582 10.89 -11.66 23.25
CA ALA A 582 10.79 -10.24 23.60
C ALA A 582 9.73 -9.52 22.76
N VAL A 583 9.68 -9.79 21.46
CA VAL A 583 8.66 -9.21 20.58
C VAL A 583 7.28 -9.82 20.86
N GLU A 584 7.16 -11.15 21.00
CA GLU A 584 5.88 -11.78 21.34
C GLU A 584 5.31 -11.30 22.68
N LEU A 585 6.19 -11.05 23.67
CA LEU A 585 5.78 -10.43 24.93
C LEU A 585 5.26 -9.01 24.72
N MET A 586 5.95 -8.17 23.93
CA MET A 586 5.47 -6.84 23.59
C MET A 586 4.09 -6.89 22.92
N ILE A 587 3.93 -7.75 21.91
CA ILE A 587 2.67 -7.88 21.18
C ILE A 587 1.56 -8.31 22.14
N SER A 588 1.79 -9.32 22.98
CA SER A 588 0.82 -9.79 23.98
C SER A 588 0.44 -8.69 24.98
N VAL A 589 1.41 -7.88 25.43
CA VAL A 589 1.14 -6.70 26.26
C VAL A 589 0.24 -5.72 25.52
N LEU A 590 0.56 -5.35 24.28
CA LEU A 590 -0.25 -4.39 23.51
C LEU A 590 -1.68 -4.88 23.23
N GLN A 591 -1.88 -6.19 23.07
CA GLN A 591 -3.20 -6.77 22.86
C GLN A 591 -4.01 -6.93 24.15
N HIS A 592 -3.39 -6.79 25.32
CA HIS A 592 -4.11 -6.83 26.59
C HIS A 592 -4.89 -5.52 26.82
N PRO A 593 -6.14 -5.57 27.33
CA PRO A 593 -6.93 -4.35 27.59
C PRO A 593 -6.26 -3.34 28.53
N GLU A 594 -5.53 -3.84 29.53
CA GLU A 594 -4.75 -3.01 30.48
C GLU A 594 -3.31 -2.72 30.03
N GLU A 595 -2.89 -3.22 28.86
CA GLU A 595 -1.55 -2.98 28.31
C GLU A 595 -0.41 -3.24 29.30
N GLY A 596 0.49 -2.27 29.50
CA GLY A 596 1.62 -2.37 30.43
C GLY A 596 1.21 -2.55 31.90
N TYR A 597 -0.06 -2.25 32.25
CA TYR A 597 -0.61 -2.47 33.59
C TYR A 597 -1.13 -3.90 33.81
N ALA A 598 -1.17 -4.74 32.76
CA ALA A 598 -1.62 -6.11 32.82
C ALA A 598 -0.97 -6.89 33.97
N VAL A 599 -1.79 -7.64 34.71
CA VAL A 599 -1.36 -8.51 35.81
C VAL A 599 -0.45 -9.63 35.29
N ALA A 600 0.71 -9.80 35.91
CA ALA A 600 1.52 -10.99 35.70
C ALA A 600 1.13 -12.06 36.73
N SER A 601 0.79 -13.24 36.23
CA SER A 601 0.45 -14.38 37.08
C SER A 601 1.52 -15.46 37.00
N SER A 602 1.84 -16.06 38.14
CA SER A 602 2.70 -17.24 38.25
C SER A 602 1.92 -18.52 38.58
N SER A 603 0.58 -18.49 38.54
CA SER A 603 -0.27 -19.67 38.78
C SER A 603 -0.55 -20.44 37.49
N ASP A 604 -0.49 -21.77 37.54
CA ASP A 604 -0.74 -22.67 36.39
C ASP A 604 -2.19 -22.59 35.85
N ASP A 605 -3.15 -22.19 36.68
CA ASP A 605 -4.59 -22.17 36.34
C ASP A 605 -4.96 -21.24 35.16
N ARG A 606 -4.15 -20.22 34.85
CA ARG A 606 -4.44 -19.26 33.76
C ARG A 606 -4.12 -19.77 32.36
N MET A 607 -3.57 -20.99 32.22
CA MET A 607 -3.43 -21.64 30.91
C MET A 607 -4.78 -22.02 30.29
N ASN A 608 -5.84 -22.17 31.11
CA ASN A 608 -7.16 -22.57 30.65
C ASN A 608 -7.96 -21.40 30.04
N GLU A 609 -7.78 -20.17 30.55
CA GLU A 609 -8.40 -18.94 30.03
C GLU A 609 -7.34 -17.82 29.97
N PRO A 610 -6.58 -17.71 28.86
CA PRO A 610 -5.53 -16.72 28.76
C PRO A 610 -6.12 -15.30 28.72
N PRO A 611 -5.43 -14.31 29.30
CA PRO A 611 -5.93 -12.94 29.41
C PRO A 611 -5.97 -12.19 28.08
N THR A 612 -5.31 -12.74 27.04
CA THR A 612 -5.37 -12.21 25.68
C THR A 612 -5.62 -13.34 24.70
N SER A 613 -6.10 -12.98 23.51
CA SER A 613 -6.25 -13.93 22.40
C SER A 613 -4.92 -14.47 21.86
N LEU A 614 -3.79 -13.93 22.31
CA LEU A 614 -2.44 -14.42 21.99
C LEU A 614 -1.81 -15.23 23.13
N GLY A 615 -2.51 -15.40 24.26
CA GLY A 615 -2.01 -16.15 25.41
C GLY A 615 -1.70 -15.26 26.63
N LEU A 616 -0.66 -15.65 27.37
CA LEU A 616 -0.26 -15.05 28.64
C LEU A 616 0.53 -13.75 28.46
N VAL A 617 0.51 -12.91 29.50
CA VAL A 617 1.32 -11.69 29.59
C VAL A 617 2.27 -11.79 30.81
N PRO A 618 3.31 -12.67 30.74
CA PRO A 618 4.19 -12.93 31.87
C PRO A 618 5.00 -11.69 32.27
N HIS A 619 5.55 -11.71 33.48
CA HIS A 619 6.51 -10.72 33.94
C HIS A 619 7.90 -11.00 33.36
N GLN A 620 8.41 -12.21 33.63
CA GLN A 620 9.70 -12.69 33.16
C GLN A 620 9.52 -14.03 32.45
N ILE A 621 10.37 -14.28 31.46
CA ILE A 621 10.55 -15.56 30.79
C ILE A 621 12.05 -15.88 30.93
N ARG A 622 12.36 -16.94 31.68
CA ARG A 622 13.72 -17.44 31.86
C ARG A 622 13.85 -18.77 31.17
N GLY A 623 14.70 -18.85 30.15
CA GLY A 623 14.90 -20.08 29.39
C GLY A 623 16.29 -20.67 29.60
N PHE A 624 16.35 -22.01 29.54
CA PHE A 624 17.57 -22.78 29.72
C PHE A 624 17.73 -23.78 28.56
N LEU A 625 18.68 -23.54 27.66
CA LEU A 625 18.89 -24.40 26.49
C LEU A 625 19.54 -25.74 26.81
N SER A 626 20.12 -25.90 28.00
CA SER A 626 20.62 -27.19 28.48
C SER A 626 19.47 -28.15 28.80
N ARG A 627 18.31 -27.63 29.20
CA ARG A 627 17.13 -28.41 29.59
C ARG A 627 15.94 -28.27 28.63
N PHE A 628 16.01 -27.32 27.71
CA PHE A 628 14.91 -26.96 26.80
C PHE A 628 13.63 -26.57 27.55
N ASP A 629 13.76 -25.91 28.71
CA ASP A 629 12.66 -25.45 29.55
C ASP A 629 12.61 -23.92 29.69
N ASN A 630 11.42 -23.40 29.94
CA ASN A 630 11.16 -22.00 30.27
C ASN A 630 10.42 -21.92 31.61
N VAL A 631 10.78 -20.93 32.43
CA VAL A 631 10.12 -20.63 33.70
C VAL A 631 9.60 -19.19 33.66
N LEU A 632 8.41 -18.95 34.22
CA LEU A 632 7.69 -17.68 34.16
C LEU A 632 7.57 -16.98 35.54
N PRO A 633 8.67 -16.61 36.21
CA PRO A 633 8.58 -16.00 37.53
C PRO A 633 8.00 -14.58 37.46
N ALA A 634 7.27 -14.20 38.50
CA ALA A 634 6.84 -12.83 38.74
C ALA A 634 7.49 -12.32 40.05
N SER A 635 7.81 -11.03 40.10
CA SER A 635 8.41 -10.43 41.29
C SER A 635 7.95 -8.99 41.47
N LEU A 636 7.82 -8.59 42.74
CA LEU A 636 7.42 -7.24 43.10
C LEU A 636 8.57 -6.25 42.90
N ALA A 637 8.21 -5.00 42.63
CA ALA A 637 9.14 -3.88 42.70
C ALA A 637 9.72 -3.78 44.11
N PHE A 638 11.05 -3.80 44.18
CA PHE A 638 11.78 -3.69 45.43
C PHE A 638 11.92 -2.22 45.83
N ASP A 639 11.57 -1.90 47.06
CA ASP A 639 11.57 -0.55 47.62
C ASP A 639 12.97 0.05 47.71
N LYS A 640 14.01 -0.78 47.90
CA LYS A 640 15.43 -0.39 47.87
C LYS A 640 16.12 -0.66 46.53
N CYS A 641 15.37 -0.84 45.45
CA CYS A 641 15.95 -1.06 44.12
C CYS A 641 16.81 0.12 43.67
N THR A 642 18.01 -0.15 43.15
CA THR A 642 18.97 0.87 42.69
C THR A 642 18.60 1.56 41.38
N ALA A 643 17.51 1.13 40.73
CA ALA A 643 16.95 1.75 39.53
C ALA A 643 15.51 2.28 39.73
N CYS A 644 14.53 1.40 39.98
CA CYS A 644 13.11 1.77 39.98
C CYS A 644 12.49 2.11 41.35
N SER A 645 13.30 2.25 42.40
CA SER A 645 12.79 2.66 43.72
C SER A 645 12.29 4.11 43.68
N PRO A 646 11.30 4.47 44.54
CA PRO A 646 10.87 5.86 44.67
C PRO A 646 12.04 6.81 44.97
N ILE A 647 13.00 6.37 45.80
CA ILE A 647 14.18 7.17 46.15
C ILE A 647 14.99 7.55 44.91
N VAL A 648 15.32 6.58 44.05
CA VAL A 648 16.12 6.86 42.85
C VAL A 648 15.36 7.72 41.85
N LEU A 649 14.08 7.39 41.62
CA LEU A 649 13.23 8.14 40.68
C LEU A 649 13.01 9.59 41.13
N ASP A 650 12.73 9.83 42.42
CA ASP A 650 12.54 11.19 42.94
C ASP A 650 13.83 12.02 42.91
N ASN A 651 15.00 11.40 43.10
CA ASN A 651 16.28 12.11 42.96
C ASN A 651 16.56 12.47 41.49
N TYR A 652 16.31 11.56 40.55
CA TYR A 652 16.44 11.84 39.11
C TYR A 652 15.45 12.93 38.67
N GLU A 653 14.18 12.84 39.05
CA GLU A 653 13.17 13.83 38.68
C GLU A 653 13.46 15.22 39.27
N ARG A 654 14.08 15.31 40.45
CA ARG A 654 14.40 16.57 41.11
C ARG A 654 15.70 17.22 40.60
N GLU A 655 16.75 16.43 40.42
CA GLU A 655 18.11 16.92 40.15
C GLU A 655 18.57 16.69 38.69
N GLY A 656 17.83 15.89 37.93
CA GLY A 656 18.10 15.56 36.54
C GLY A 656 19.54 15.09 36.31
N PHE A 657 20.19 15.71 35.32
CA PHE A 657 21.56 15.37 34.96
C PHE A 657 22.57 15.55 36.12
N GLN A 658 22.33 16.42 37.10
CA GLN A 658 23.26 16.58 38.23
C GLN A 658 23.32 15.31 39.10
N PHE A 659 22.17 14.66 39.31
CA PHE A 659 22.13 13.36 39.99
C PHE A 659 22.82 12.28 39.17
N LEU A 660 22.54 12.22 37.87
CA LEU A 660 23.18 11.26 36.96
C LEU A 660 24.70 11.41 36.93
N ALA A 661 25.21 12.64 36.87
CA ALA A 661 26.63 12.92 36.92
C ALA A 661 27.26 12.42 38.24
N LYS A 662 26.58 12.54 39.39
CA LYS A 662 27.05 11.93 40.64
C LYS A 662 27.14 10.41 40.50
N VAL A 663 26.12 9.76 39.94
CA VAL A 663 26.09 8.30 39.76
C VAL A 663 27.21 7.81 38.85
N PHE A 664 27.44 8.46 37.71
CA PHE A 664 28.49 8.04 36.76
C PHE A 664 29.89 8.18 37.35
N ASN A 665 30.14 9.24 38.12
CA ASN A 665 31.46 9.56 38.67
C ASN A 665 31.73 8.96 40.06
N SER A 666 30.74 8.33 40.71
CA SER A 666 30.90 7.74 42.05
C SER A 666 31.31 6.27 42.01
N SER A 667 31.73 5.75 43.16
CA SER A 667 31.90 4.30 43.37
C SER A 667 30.56 3.57 43.28
N HIS A 668 30.63 2.26 43.01
CA HIS A 668 29.47 1.37 42.96
C HIS A 668 28.54 1.44 44.20
N SER A 669 29.09 1.79 45.37
CA SER A 669 28.34 1.92 46.63
C SER A 669 27.37 3.10 46.67
N PHE A 670 27.53 4.15 45.85
CA PHE A 670 26.70 5.35 45.96
C PHE A 670 25.19 5.07 45.84
N LEU A 671 24.81 4.23 44.88
CA LEU A 671 23.41 3.84 44.69
C LEU A 671 22.91 2.91 45.82
N GLU A 672 23.79 2.08 46.37
CA GLU A 672 23.47 1.19 47.51
C GLU A 672 23.23 2.00 48.79
N ASP A 673 24.08 3.00 49.03
CA ASP A 673 23.98 3.91 50.16
C ASP A 673 22.70 4.74 50.06
N LEU A 674 22.43 5.30 48.87
CA LEU A 674 21.23 6.11 48.61
C LEU A 674 19.94 5.33 48.86
N THR A 675 19.90 4.07 48.48
CA THR A 675 18.69 3.22 48.59
C THR A 675 18.57 2.51 49.93
N GLY A 676 19.57 2.61 50.81
CA GLY A 676 19.62 1.87 52.06
C GLY A 676 19.87 0.36 51.87
N LEU A 677 20.41 -0.03 50.72
CA LEU A 677 20.84 -1.38 50.40
C LEU A 677 22.11 -1.73 51.17
N THR A 678 23.04 -0.78 51.34
CA THR A 678 24.25 -0.97 52.16
C THR A 678 23.90 -1.35 53.60
N LEU A 679 22.89 -0.66 54.18
CA LEU A 679 22.40 -0.96 55.52
C LEU A 679 21.77 -2.36 55.58
N LEU A 680 21.00 -2.74 54.57
CA LEU A 680 20.40 -4.08 54.47
C LEU A 680 21.46 -5.19 54.42
N HIS A 681 22.56 -4.98 53.69
CA HIS A 681 23.69 -5.91 53.66
C HIS A 681 24.35 -6.05 55.02
N GLN A 682 24.59 -4.94 55.71
CA GLN A 682 25.18 -4.94 57.05
C GLN A 682 24.28 -5.68 58.05
N GLU A 683 22.96 -5.44 58.00
CA GLU A 683 21.98 -6.12 58.85
C GLU A 683 21.93 -7.63 58.56
N THR A 684 21.97 -8.02 57.29
CA THR A 684 21.97 -9.43 56.87
C THR A 684 23.24 -10.15 57.32
N GLN A 685 24.41 -9.54 57.13
CA GLN A 685 25.69 -10.09 57.58
C GLN A 685 25.75 -10.21 59.11
N ALA A 686 25.23 -9.22 59.84
CA ALA A 686 25.13 -9.27 61.30
C ALA A 686 24.21 -10.41 61.76
N ALA A 687 23.05 -10.59 61.11
CA ALA A 687 22.11 -11.66 61.40
C ALA A 687 22.71 -13.06 61.11
N GLU A 688 23.46 -13.22 60.02
CA GLU A 688 24.19 -14.45 59.71
C GLU A 688 25.26 -14.74 60.77
N ALA A 689 26.08 -13.75 61.13
CA ALA A 689 27.10 -13.89 62.16
C ALA A 689 26.50 -14.30 63.51
N ASP A 690 25.35 -13.73 63.90
CA ASP A 690 24.63 -14.10 65.11
C ASP A 690 23.97 -15.48 65.02
N HIS A 691 23.49 -15.89 63.85
CA HIS A 691 23.00 -17.25 63.63
C HIS A 691 24.13 -18.28 63.78
N PHE A 692 25.31 -18.02 63.22
CA PHE A 692 26.50 -18.86 63.39
C PHE A 692 26.95 -18.93 64.86
N LYS A 693 26.94 -17.81 65.58
CA LYS A 693 27.24 -17.79 67.03
C LYS A 693 26.25 -18.61 67.84
N LYS A 694 24.93 -18.49 67.57
CA LYS A 694 23.90 -19.30 68.24
C LYS A 694 24.06 -20.79 67.94
N LYS A 695 24.33 -21.17 66.70
CA LYS A 695 24.56 -22.57 66.31
C LYS A 695 25.79 -23.16 67.00
N LYS A 696 26.88 -22.39 67.10
CA LYS A 696 28.10 -22.78 67.82
C LYS A 696 27.86 -22.94 69.33
N ARG A 697 27.01 -22.08 69.93
CA ARG A 697 26.63 -22.16 71.34
C ARG A 697 25.80 -23.41 71.65
N ILE A 698 24.82 -23.73 70.78
CA ILE A 698 24.02 -24.96 70.87
C ILE A 698 24.90 -26.21 70.70
N SER A 699 25.87 -26.19 69.78
CA SER A 699 26.80 -27.31 69.61
C SER A 699 27.75 -27.50 70.81
N ILE A 700 28.15 -26.42 71.50
CA ILE A 700 28.98 -26.51 72.71
C ILE A 700 28.15 -26.98 73.91
N GLU A 701 26.91 -26.52 74.06
CA GLU A 701 26.00 -26.99 75.11
C GLU A 701 25.61 -28.47 74.90
N ALA A 702 25.43 -28.91 73.65
CA ALA A 702 25.22 -30.32 73.32
C ALA A 702 26.45 -31.20 73.62
N LEU A 703 27.67 -30.66 73.46
CA LEU A 703 28.91 -31.35 73.83
C LEU A 703 29.05 -31.49 75.35
N PHE A 704 28.62 -30.48 76.11
CA PHE A 704 28.64 -30.49 77.58
C PHE A 704 27.57 -31.40 78.21
N LEU A 705 26.51 -31.74 77.48
CA LEU A 705 25.48 -32.71 77.92
C LEU A 705 25.85 -34.17 77.60
N LEU A 706 26.92 -34.39 76.83
CA LEU A 706 27.44 -35.71 76.43
C LEU A 706 28.74 -36.11 77.17
N THR A 707 29.23 -35.26 78.07
CA THR A 707 30.35 -35.51 79.01
C THR A 707 29.84 -35.44 80.43
#